data_AF-G0HNC7-F1
#
_entry.id   AF-G0HNC7-F1
#
_cell.length_a   1.000
_cell.length_b   1.000
_cell.length_c   1.000
_cell.angle_alpha   90.00
_cell.angle_beta   90.00
_cell.angle_gamma   90.00
#
_symmetry.space_group_name_H-M   'P 1'
#
loop_
_entity.id
_entity.type
_entity.pdbx_description
1 polymer ?
#
loop_
_entity_poly.entity_id
_entity_poly.type
_entity_poly.pdbx_seq_one_letter_code
_entity_poly.pdbx_strand_id
1 'polypeptide(L)'
;MKFGKLLAVFVLITVLAGIFGSYAAAADMPYKTGAILISPEEYSKLTGFKFVPVTEEVYNHLIKIAPSYPRNPPISKDTLMAVAAPGPVPPGSLPSSVNNSLYLPPIGNQGNVGSCNAWASTYYVWTYMINWFRSNPHPSTGDVIMNPSFTYNLINAGYNSGSIGQDAMALISTIGAVAWDDFPVNTNDPNNVDDWPVEWQWKKAMLNRGIADMYNAIWKGSSTTGIIYIIDMTDSTQFQYLKGLLAAGYIAYTGINVYKEFYYFDSTNNVYALNQPHTLPEGHNTPGGHAITIVGYDDNKKTPDGNGALLFVNSWGTGWGDHGYGWLTYQAAQDSNHLLSHGYAYILVPKEPQPYQPKIYASLKITHPKRGEVIGGLFKQDCPEGYVCFPPKVNGGIELGVNISGYTVWNSRFLDFWIGYQHYPYDGLADYQAHPFPDSPIVFDLTDSLDTLTTSSAVNSQYVPFYIKLADKYGDGVTGTLDSFEVIVNSTYMHRIIEASTDFPVSIPENGNWLTVSANVPIVDYFGNTPLDKQELNTNWAYIEVGSIVNMSSAVLHFNGQDYTMDMDNTYHFYYNVSGLDDGTYTYSVTVTLQNGNSINLPQRTVYISTSSLNQQVIADSAQWADDSTIAPGETGYVDGTFVWKDVVDNGVSPFTGRTYDLTSLQLRYDSANGLLYLKIGVTPMDNLGTTPASLLKVYFDVDSDGSWDYTAVVDLAKAGARDGVASILDLYNTDGAQITTRDAVFVPSTTSSSVFLQMPADLISLSSDASLKVKVELYEHDEVYGPLDVLGTSTGSDSADVDLQQVPVFSNIEYMAVLVLLGVLLFRRK
;
A
#
# COMPACT_ATOMS: atom_id res chain seq x y z
N MET A 1 -83.62 -11.94 -7.81
CA MET A 1 -82.86 -11.32 -6.70
C MET A 1 -82.19 -12.41 -5.84
N LYS A 2 -81.22 -13.14 -6.41
CA LYS A 2 -80.53 -14.27 -5.74
C LYS A 2 -79.32 -14.77 -6.55
N PHE A 3 -78.49 -13.87 -7.08
CA PHE A 3 -77.24 -14.26 -7.77
C PHE A 3 -76.07 -13.26 -7.56
N GLY A 4 -76.34 -12.02 -7.12
CA GLY A 4 -75.29 -11.02 -6.86
C GLY A 4 -74.60 -11.10 -5.49
N LYS A 5 -75.07 -11.95 -4.55
CA LYS A 5 -74.47 -12.07 -3.21
C LYS A 5 -73.55 -13.28 -3.02
N LEU A 6 -73.52 -14.24 -3.97
CA LEU A 6 -72.62 -15.40 -3.88
C LEU A 6 -71.23 -15.09 -4.50
N LEU A 7 -71.18 -14.24 -5.53
CA LEU A 7 -69.92 -13.87 -6.19
C LEU A 7 -69.04 -12.96 -5.32
N ALA A 8 -69.65 -12.08 -4.52
CA ALA A 8 -68.92 -11.21 -3.60
C ALA A 8 -68.30 -11.98 -2.41
N VAL A 9 -68.94 -13.07 -1.95
CA VAL A 9 -68.40 -13.91 -0.86
C VAL A 9 -67.30 -14.84 -1.38
N PHE A 10 -67.40 -15.33 -2.63
CA PHE A 10 -66.33 -16.14 -3.24
C PHE A 10 -65.10 -15.30 -3.60
N VAL A 11 -65.27 -14.07 -4.08
CA VAL A 11 -64.12 -13.18 -4.35
C VAL A 11 -63.47 -12.73 -3.03
N LEU A 12 -64.24 -12.49 -1.96
CA LEU A 12 -63.68 -12.12 -0.65
C LEU A 12 -62.96 -13.30 0.03
N ILE A 13 -63.44 -14.54 -0.11
CA ILE A 13 -62.76 -15.74 0.43
C ILE A 13 -61.53 -16.11 -0.41
N THR A 14 -61.52 -15.85 -1.72
CA THR A 14 -60.34 -16.08 -2.57
C THR A 14 -59.28 -14.99 -2.40
N VAL A 15 -59.68 -13.75 -2.12
CA VAL A 15 -58.76 -12.65 -1.78
C VAL A 15 -58.25 -12.79 -0.34
N LEU A 16 -59.03 -13.34 0.60
CA LEU A 16 -58.54 -13.63 1.96
C LEU A 16 -57.72 -14.94 2.06
N ALA A 17 -57.98 -15.95 1.22
CA ALA A 17 -57.15 -17.15 1.13
C ALA A 17 -55.88 -16.94 0.30
N GLY A 18 -55.83 -15.93 -0.58
CA GLY A 18 -54.61 -15.45 -1.22
C GLY A 18 -53.77 -14.49 -0.35
N ILE A 19 -54.31 -14.02 0.78
CA ILE A 19 -53.60 -13.19 1.76
C ILE A 19 -53.23 -14.00 3.02
N PHE A 20 -53.88 -15.14 3.27
CA PHE A 20 -53.55 -16.04 4.39
C PHE A 20 -53.63 -17.51 3.94
N GLY A 21 -52.66 -17.95 3.11
CA GLY A 21 -52.56 -19.33 2.66
C GLY A 21 -51.22 -19.64 2.02
N SER A 22 -50.39 -20.36 2.77
CA SER A 22 -49.09 -20.97 2.39
C SER A 22 -47.90 -20.06 2.11
N TYR A 23 -47.56 -19.21 3.08
CA TYR A 23 -46.22 -19.25 3.66
C TYR A 23 -46.41 -19.38 5.16
N ALA A 24 -46.03 -20.51 5.74
CA ALA A 24 -45.57 -20.45 7.12
C ALA A 24 -44.32 -19.57 7.03
N ALA A 25 -44.46 -18.29 7.40
CA ALA A 25 -43.34 -17.39 7.48
C ALA A 25 -42.40 -17.99 8.52
N ALA A 26 -41.29 -18.59 8.07
CA ALA A 26 -40.13 -18.74 8.92
C ALA A 26 -39.90 -17.34 9.50
N ALA A 27 -39.92 -17.20 10.82
CA ALA A 27 -39.71 -15.91 11.45
C ALA A 27 -38.43 -15.29 10.86
N ASP A 28 -38.54 -14.13 10.19
CA ASP A 28 -37.41 -13.43 9.60
C ASP A 28 -36.35 -13.28 10.70
N MET A 29 -35.23 -13.99 10.53
CA MET A 29 -34.16 -13.92 11.51
C MET A 29 -33.55 -12.52 11.46
N PRO A 30 -33.36 -11.86 12.61
CA PRO A 30 -33.00 -10.44 12.65
C PRO A 30 -31.58 -10.14 12.16
N TYR A 31 -30.75 -11.17 11.96
CA TYR A 31 -29.34 -11.04 11.61
C TYR A 31 -28.96 -11.99 10.49
N LYS A 32 -27.97 -11.61 9.68
CA LYS A 32 -27.45 -12.44 8.59
C LYS A 32 -26.15 -13.14 8.98
N THR A 33 -26.04 -14.40 8.59
CA THR A 33 -24.81 -15.21 8.67
C THR A 33 -24.16 -15.32 7.29
N GLY A 34 -22.84 -15.49 7.23
CA GLY A 34 -22.13 -15.59 5.95
C GLY A 34 -20.70 -16.13 6.05
N ALA A 35 -20.33 -16.80 7.14
CA ALA A 35 -19.04 -17.46 7.21
C ALA A 35 -19.16 -18.86 6.62
N ILE A 36 -18.29 -19.16 5.66
CA ILE A 36 -18.14 -20.51 5.13
C ILE A 36 -17.06 -21.19 5.97
N LEU A 37 -17.46 -22.16 6.78
CA LEU A 37 -16.59 -22.84 7.72
C LEU A 37 -15.89 -24.03 7.04
N ILE A 38 -14.56 -23.98 7.00
CA ILE A 38 -13.71 -25.05 6.47
C ILE A 38 -12.52 -25.26 7.40
N SER A 39 -12.16 -26.53 7.65
CA SER A 39 -11.01 -26.85 8.50
C SER A 39 -9.71 -26.42 7.83
N PRO A 40 -8.67 -26.05 8.60
CA PRO A 40 -7.35 -25.77 8.04
C PRO A 40 -6.81 -26.94 7.20
N GLU A 41 -7.01 -28.19 7.62
CA GLU A 41 -6.55 -29.35 6.87
C GLU A 41 -7.25 -29.46 5.52
N GLU A 42 -8.55 -29.20 5.47
CA GLU A 42 -9.31 -29.26 4.22
C GLU A 42 -8.96 -28.10 3.29
N TYR A 43 -8.87 -26.88 3.83
CA TYR A 43 -8.41 -25.73 3.05
C TYR A 43 -7.00 -25.97 2.49
N SER A 44 -6.11 -26.61 3.26
CA SER A 44 -4.76 -26.97 2.86
C SER A 44 -4.72 -28.00 1.73
N LYS A 45 -5.58 -29.03 1.79
CA LYS A 45 -5.72 -30.00 0.70
C LYS A 45 -6.18 -29.34 -0.59
N LEU A 46 -7.16 -28.45 -0.49
CA LEU A 46 -7.80 -27.81 -1.64
C LEU A 46 -6.87 -26.81 -2.32
N THR A 47 -6.34 -25.85 -1.56
CA THR A 47 -5.55 -24.73 -2.10
C THR A 47 -4.05 -25.05 -2.24
N GLY A 48 -3.58 -26.13 -1.59
CA GLY A 48 -2.16 -26.39 -1.39
C GLY A 48 -1.50 -25.54 -0.30
N PHE A 49 -2.25 -24.65 0.36
CA PHE A 49 -1.77 -23.79 1.42
C PHE A 49 -1.40 -24.59 2.66
N LYS A 50 -0.19 -24.43 3.22
CA LYS A 50 0.19 -25.12 4.46
C LYS A 50 0.00 -24.19 5.65
N PHE A 51 -0.94 -24.54 6.52
CA PHE A 51 -1.06 -23.91 7.83
C PHE A 51 0.08 -24.35 8.75
N VAL A 52 0.49 -23.42 9.62
CA VAL A 52 1.47 -23.71 10.67
C VAL A 52 0.75 -23.66 12.01
N PRO A 53 0.61 -24.81 12.71
CA PRO A 53 0.14 -24.78 14.08
C PRO A 53 1.11 -23.97 14.93
N VAL A 54 0.62 -23.29 15.95
CA VAL A 54 1.49 -22.55 16.87
C VAL A 54 2.33 -23.53 17.68
N THR A 55 3.57 -23.75 17.24
CA THR A 55 4.56 -24.51 18.01
C THR A 55 5.07 -23.68 19.20
N GLU A 56 5.80 -24.31 20.12
CA GLU A 56 6.50 -23.58 21.18
C GLU A 56 7.40 -22.46 20.64
N GLU A 57 8.12 -22.71 19.54
CA GLU A 57 8.98 -21.71 18.89
C GLU A 57 8.18 -20.53 18.36
N VAL A 58 7.07 -20.81 17.66
CA VAL A 58 6.18 -19.78 17.13
C VAL A 58 5.51 -18.99 18.26
N TYR A 59 5.01 -19.68 19.29
CA TYR A 59 4.44 -19.03 20.47
C TYR A 59 5.46 -18.08 21.12
N ASN A 60 6.68 -18.56 21.38
CA ASN A 60 7.74 -17.74 21.96
C ASN A 60 8.14 -16.57 21.05
N HIS A 61 8.13 -16.76 19.73
CA HIS A 61 8.33 -15.67 18.77
C HIS A 61 7.23 -14.61 18.88
N LEU A 62 5.95 -15.02 18.88
CA LEU A 62 4.80 -14.12 19.05
C LEU A 62 4.86 -13.34 20.36
N ILE A 63 5.25 -13.97 21.47
CA ILE A 63 5.45 -13.28 22.76
C ILE A 63 6.59 -12.27 22.69
N LYS A 64 7.70 -12.60 21.99
CA LYS A 64 8.85 -11.69 21.84
C LYS A 64 8.51 -10.46 21.03
N ILE A 65 7.78 -10.59 19.93
CA ILE A 65 7.43 -9.46 19.06
C ILE A 65 6.22 -8.65 19.57
N ALA A 66 5.42 -9.21 20.48
CA ALA A 66 4.27 -8.50 21.04
C ALA A 66 4.69 -7.14 21.64
N PRO A 67 4.06 -6.02 21.24
CA PRO A 67 4.19 -4.75 21.93
C PRO A 67 3.76 -4.88 23.40
N SER A 68 4.12 -3.90 24.23
CA SER A 68 3.60 -3.87 25.59
C SER A 68 2.07 -3.68 25.55
N TYR A 69 1.35 -4.48 26.34
CA TYR A 69 -0.09 -4.29 26.56
C TYR A 69 -0.30 -3.75 27.98
N PRO A 70 -0.98 -2.60 28.16
CA PRO A 70 -1.14 -1.99 29.47
C PRO A 70 -2.10 -2.82 30.33
N ARG A 71 -1.54 -3.57 31.29
CA ARG A 71 -2.27 -4.36 32.30
C ARG A 71 -1.86 -3.99 33.71
N ASN A 72 -2.77 -4.23 34.65
CA ASN A 72 -2.51 -4.14 36.07
C ASN A 72 -2.93 -5.43 36.79
N PRO A 73 -1.99 -6.22 37.36
CA PRO A 73 -0.53 -6.03 37.28
C PRO A 73 0.01 -6.32 35.85
N PRO A 74 1.16 -5.74 35.47
CA PRO A 74 1.83 -6.10 34.23
C PRO A 74 2.35 -7.54 34.28
N ILE A 75 2.40 -8.20 33.12
CA ILE A 75 2.91 -9.58 32.98
C ILE A 75 4.22 -9.52 32.19
N SER A 76 5.27 -10.15 32.70
CA SER A 76 6.55 -10.19 31.99
C SER A 76 6.50 -11.14 30.79
N LYS A 77 7.27 -10.85 29.74
CA LYS A 77 7.42 -11.76 28.59
C LYS A 77 7.97 -13.13 29.02
N ASP A 78 8.85 -13.18 30.01
CA ASP A 78 9.39 -14.44 30.56
C ASP A 78 8.29 -15.29 31.21
N THR A 79 7.37 -14.66 31.96
CA THR A 79 6.20 -15.35 32.53
C THR A 79 5.30 -15.93 31.44
N LEU A 80 5.09 -15.17 30.35
CA LEU A 80 4.26 -15.63 29.22
C LEU A 80 4.94 -16.75 28.43
N MET A 81 6.26 -16.67 28.19
CA MET A 81 7.02 -17.73 27.51
C MET A 81 7.05 -19.03 28.34
N ALA A 82 7.02 -18.94 29.68
CA ALA A 82 6.95 -20.12 30.54
C ALA A 82 5.67 -20.96 30.36
N VAL A 83 4.61 -20.41 29.75
CA VAL A 83 3.40 -21.17 29.38
C VAL A 83 3.70 -22.27 28.38
N ALA A 84 4.70 -22.08 27.52
CA ALA A 84 5.10 -23.07 26.52
C ALA A 84 6.21 -24.03 26.97
N ALA A 85 6.70 -23.88 28.20
CA ALA A 85 7.74 -24.77 28.73
C ALA A 85 7.21 -26.21 28.98
N PRO A 86 8.06 -27.25 28.86
CA PRO A 86 7.64 -28.63 29.12
C PRO A 86 7.13 -28.85 30.55
N GLY A 87 5.91 -29.37 30.68
CA GLY A 87 5.28 -29.70 31.97
C GLY A 87 3.94 -28.99 32.19
N PRO A 88 3.30 -29.15 33.35
CA PRO A 88 2.08 -28.42 33.68
C PRO A 88 2.37 -26.93 33.80
N VAL A 89 1.53 -26.10 33.17
CA VAL A 89 1.55 -24.64 33.29
C VAL A 89 1.53 -24.25 34.78
N PRO A 90 2.52 -23.50 35.30
CA PRO A 90 2.59 -23.17 36.71
C PRO A 90 1.32 -22.43 37.19
N PRO A 91 0.74 -22.78 38.35
CA PRO A 91 -0.41 -22.06 38.90
C PRO A 91 -0.10 -20.56 39.06
N GLY A 92 -0.99 -19.70 38.52
CA GLY A 92 -0.81 -18.24 38.57
C GLY A 92 0.13 -17.65 37.50
N SER A 93 0.61 -18.45 36.53
CA SER A 93 1.37 -17.95 35.38
C SER A 93 0.52 -17.12 34.41
N LEU A 94 -0.79 -17.32 34.41
CA LEU A 94 -1.76 -16.54 33.65
C LEU A 94 -2.75 -15.85 34.60
N PRO A 95 -3.20 -14.62 34.26
CA PRO A 95 -4.27 -13.97 35.01
C PRO A 95 -5.57 -14.79 34.88
N SER A 96 -6.40 -14.82 35.92
CA SER A 96 -7.68 -15.56 35.86
C SER A 96 -8.68 -14.98 34.87
N SER A 97 -8.47 -13.74 34.42
CA SER A 97 -9.32 -13.07 33.45
C SER A 97 -8.52 -12.07 32.61
N VAL A 98 -8.85 -11.98 31.32
CA VAL A 98 -8.26 -11.07 30.34
C VAL A 98 -9.38 -10.37 29.58
N ASN A 99 -9.22 -9.08 29.34
CA ASN A 99 -10.06 -8.29 28.45
C ASN A 99 -9.16 -7.39 27.59
N ASN A 100 -9.19 -7.63 26.29
CA ASN A 100 -8.40 -6.92 25.28
C ASN A 100 -9.28 -5.99 24.44
N SER A 101 -10.10 -5.17 25.08
CA SER A 101 -10.97 -4.19 24.39
C SER A 101 -10.30 -2.84 24.11
N LEU A 102 -9.09 -2.59 24.63
CA LEU A 102 -8.47 -1.26 24.60
C LEU A 102 -8.25 -0.72 23.19
N TYR A 103 -7.85 -1.58 22.24
CA TYR A 103 -7.58 -1.18 20.85
C TYR A 103 -8.70 -1.61 19.89
N LEU A 104 -9.84 -2.09 20.39
CA LEU A 104 -10.98 -2.42 19.53
C LEU A 104 -11.62 -1.15 18.96
N PRO A 105 -12.13 -1.18 17.71
CA PRO A 105 -13.04 -0.14 17.24
C PRO A 105 -14.39 -0.19 17.99
N PRO A 106 -15.27 0.81 17.81
CA PRO A 106 -16.65 0.74 18.28
C PRO A 106 -17.37 -0.50 17.76
N ILE A 107 -18.42 -0.92 18.46
CA ILE A 107 -19.21 -2.10 18.05
C ILE A 107 -19.84 -1.86 16.68
N GLY A 108 -19.46 -2.70 15.73
CA GLY A 108 -19.89 -2.69 14.34
C GLY A 108 -21.20 -3.44 14.09
N ASN A 109 -21.77 -3.21 12.91
CA ASN A 109 -22.98 -3.90 12.46
C ASN A 109 -22.89 -4.21 10.96
N GLN A 110 -22.83 -5.49 10.60
CA GLN A 110 -22.76 -5.94 9.21
C GLN A 110 -24.08 -5.79 8.43
N GLY A 111 -25.19 -5.55 9.15
CA GLY A 111 -26.53 -5.46 8.58
C GLY A 111 -26.96 -6.71 7.81
N ASN A 112 -27.48 -6.50 6.61
CA ASN A 112 -28.06 -7.53 5.73
C ASN A 112 -27.06 -8.13 4.74
N VAL A 113 -25.77 -7.90 4.97
CA VAL A 113 -24.67 -8.48 4.17
C VAL A 113 -24.06 -9.66 4.93
N GLY A 114 -23.79 -10.75 4.21
CA GLY A 114 -23.12 -11.96 4.72
C GLY A 114 -21.61 -11.74 4.88
N SER A 115 -21.21 -10.58 5.41
CA SER A 115 -19.82 -10.13 5.52
C SER A 115 -19.23 -10.34 6.92
N CYS A 116 -19.89 -11.11 7.79
CA CYS A 116 -19.42 -11.39 9.17
C CYS A 116 -17.95 -11.77 9.23
N ASN A 117 -17.46 -12.51 8.22
CA ASN A 117 -16.06 -12.86 8.09
C ASN A 117 -15.15 -11.63 8.06
N ALA A 118 -15.38 -10.69 7.12
CA ALA A 118 -14.60 -9.47 7.00
C ALA A 118 -14.80 -8.51 8.19
N TRP A 119 -15.98 -8.52 8.83
CA TRP A 119 -16.17 -7.79 10.08
C TRP A 119 -15.32 -8.34 11.23
N ALA A 120 -15.28 -9.67 11.41
CA ALA A 120 -14.45 -10.28 12.43
C ALA A 120 -12.95 -10.15 12.12
N SER A 121 -12.53 -10.42 10.87
CA SER A 121 -11.12 -10.43 10.47
C SER A 121 -10.53 -9.03 10.27
N THR A 122 -11.23 -8.15 9.55
CA THR A 122 -10.72 -6.85 9.14
C THR A 122 -11.16 -5.76 10.11
N TYR A 123 -12.47 -5.60 10.29
CA TYR A 123 -12.97 -4.53 11.16
C TYR A 123 -12.52 -4.71 12.61
N TYR A 124 -12.69 -5.89 13.22
CA TYR A 124 -12.25 -6.09 14.61
C TYR A 124 -10.79 -6.49 14.74
N VAL A 125 -10.39 -7.66 14.23
CA VAL A 125 -9.02 -8.17 14.43
C VAL A 125 -7.99 -7.22 13.85
N TRP A 126 -8.15 -6.80 12.60
CA TRP A 126 -7.10 -6.03 11.94
C TRP A 126 -6.99 -4.59 12.44
N THR A 127 -8.11 -3.89 12.65
CA THR A 127 -8.09 -2.59 13.34
C THR A 127 -7.38 -2.67 14.68
N TYR A 128 -7.71 -3.68 15.49
CA TYR A 128 -7.08 -3.86 16.80
C TYR A 128 -5.58 -4.08 16.67
N MET A 129 -5.15 -4.99 15.80
CA MET A 129 -3.74 -5.33 15.67
C MET A 129 -2.91 -4.15 15.17
N ILE A 130 -3.39 -3.40 14.16
CA ILE A 130 -2.72 -2.20 13.66
C ILE A 130 -2.60 -1.13 14.75
N ASN A 131 -3.70 -0.84 15.46
CA ASN A 131 -3.71 0.19 16.50
C ASN A 131 -2.88 -0.22 17.73
N TRP A 132 -2.88 -1.50 18.12
CA TRP A 132 -2.02 -1.99 19.20
C TRP A 132 -0.54 -1.83 18.86
N PHE A 133 -0.12 -2.24 17.66
CA PHE A 133 1.27 -2.09 17.22
C PHE A 133 1.70 -0.63 17.01
N ARG A 134 0.75 0.27 16.73
CA ARG A 134 0.97 1.73 16.67
C ARG A 134 0.77 2.44 18.02
N SER A 135 0.47 1.71 19.10
CA SER A 135 0.18 2.28 20.43
C SER A 135 -0.94 3.34 20.42
N ASN A 136 -2.00 3.10 19.65
CA ASN A 136 -3.14 4.00 19.48
C ASN A 136 -4.44 3.45 20.13
N PRO A 137 -4.64 3.61 21.44
CA PRO A 137 -5.80 3.06 22.14
C PRO A 137 -7.10 3.78 21.77
N HIS A 138 -8.23 3.08 21.88
CA HIS A 138 -9.58 3.58 21.61
C HIS A 138 -9.78 4.18 20.20
N PRO A 139 -9.43 3.44 19.12
CA PRO A 139 -9.68 3.91 17.77
C PRO A 139 -11.17 4.18 17.55
N SER A 140 -11.51 5.37 17.06
CA SER A 140 -12.90 5.80 16.86
C SER A 140 -13.13 6.63 15.60
N THR A 141 -12.07 7.00 14.89
CA THR A 141 -12.11 7.76 13.63
C THR A 141 -11.87 6.82 12.44
N GLY A 142 -12.40 7.19 11.27
CA GLY A 142 -12.40 6.31 10.10
C GLY A 142 -11.02 6.08 9.49
N ASP A 143 -10.07 6.98 9.70
CA ASP A 143 -8.67 6.87 9.24
C ASP A 143 -7.85 5.77 9.96
N VAL A 144 -8.31 5.32 11.13
CA VAL A 144 -7.63 4.29 11.93
C VAL A 144 -8.42 2.98 12.08
N ILE A 145 -9.66 2.93 11.56
CA ILE A 145 -10.51 1.75 11.55
C ILE A 145 -10.42 1.08 10.19
N MET A 146 -10.21 -0.23 10.13
CA MET A 146 -10.04 -0.96 8.86
C MET A 146 -11.40 -1.29 8.22
N ASN A 147 -11.49 -1.14 6.91
CA ASN A 147 -12.73 -1.28 6.15
C ASN A 147 -13.08 -2.75 5.86
N PRO A 148 -14.21 -3.29 6.34
CA PRO A 148 -14.58 -4.68 6.08
C PRO A 148 -15.08 -4.92 4.65
N SER A 149 -15.65 -3.93 3.97
CA SER A 149 -16.17 -4.10 2.60
C SER A 149 -15.04 -4.25 1.60
N PHE A 150 -13.92 -3.56 1.80
CA PHE A 150 -12.69 -3.74 0.99
C PHE A 150 -12.27 -5.22 0.95
N THR A 151 -12.17 -5.86 2.12
CA THR A 151 -11.84 -7.28 2.19
C THR A 151 -12.94 -8.14 1.59
N TYR A 152 -14.21 -7.91 1.96
CA TYR A 152 -15.33 -8.74 1.53
C TYR A 152 -15.51 -8.78 0.00
N ASN A 153 -15.50 -7.62 -0.66
CA ASN A 153 -15.74 -7.51 -2.11
C ASN A 153 -14.66 -8.20 -2.96
N LEU A 154 -13.45 -8.34 -2.38
CA LEU A 154 -12.34 -9.06 -2.99
C LEU A 154 -12.40 -10.58 -2.75
N ILE A 155 -13.20 -11.08 -1.78
CA ILE A 155 -13.24 -12.50 -1.38
C ILE A 155 -14.61 -13.19 -1.45
N ASN A 156 -15.67 -12.50 -1.86
CA ASN A 156 -17.05 -13.01 -1.82
C ASN A 156 -17.53 -13.64 -3.14
N ALA A 157 -16.64 -13.83 -4.11
CA ALA A 157 -16.95 -14.29 -5.46
C ALA A 157 -17.82 -13.33 -6.29
N GLY A 158 -17.98 -12.07 -5.86
CA GLY A 158 -18.85 -11.08 -6.51
C GLY A 158 -20.32 -11.13 -6.07
N TYR A 159 -20.68 -12.01 -5.13
CA TYR A 159 -22.05 -12.17 -4.66
C TYR A 159 -22.15 -12.13 -3.14
N ASN A 160 -23.30 -11.72 -2.62
CA ASN A 160 -23.55 -11.70 -1.17
C ASN A 160 -23.91 -13.08 -0.63
N SER A 161 -22.88 -13.91 -0.60
CA SER A 161 -23.00 -15.35 -0.51
C SER A 161 -22.17 -15.92 0.66
N GLY A 162 -21.44 -15.04 1.33
CA GLY A 162 -20.50 -15.38 2.38
C GLY A 162 -19.07 -15.48 1.89
N SER A 163 -18.14 -15.73 2.79
CA SER A 163 -16.72 -15.92 2.46
C SER A 163 -16.02 -16.80 3.49
N ILE A 164 -14.82 -17.25 3.13
CA ILE A 164 -13.98 -18.13 3.93
C ILE A 164 -13.01 -17.29 4.76
N GLY A 165 -12.86 -17.61 6.05
CA GLY A 165 -11.97 -16.86 6.95
C GLY A 165 -10.51 -16.83 6.49
N GLN A 166 -10.05 -17.96 5.98
CA GLN A 166 -8.69 -18.14 5.47
C GLN A 166 -8.40 -17.25 4.25
N ASP A 167 -9.38 -17.00 3.38
CA ASP A 167 -9.22 -16.07 2.26
C ASP A 167 -9.06 -14.62 2.75
N ALA A 168 -9.85 -14.18 3.75
CA ALA A 168 -9.73 -12.85 4.33
C ALA A 168 -8.36 -12.62 4.97
N MET A 169 -7.87 -13.61 5.71
CA MET A 169 -6.56 -13.57 6.34
C MET A 169 -5.42 -13.56 5.32
N ALA A 170 -5.53 -14.38 4.26
CA ALA A 170 -4.57 -14.36 3.16
C ALA A 170 -4.55 -12.99 2.46
N LEU A 171 -5.71 -12.36 2.28
CA LEU A 171 -5.83 -11.02 1.70
C LEU A 171 -5.15 -9.97 2.59
N ILE A 172 -5.47 -9.91 3.88
CA ILE A 172 -4.86 -8.98 4.84
C ILE A 172 -3.33 -9.13 4.84
N SER A 173 -2.83 -10.36 4.79
CA SER A 173 -1.40 -10.61 4.84
C SER A 173 -0.66 -10.48 3.52
N THR A 174 -1.34 -10.37 2.38
CA THR A 174 -0.68 -10.20 1.06
C THR A 174 -0.94 -8.82 0.45
N ILE A 175 -2.16 -8.32 0.58
CA ILE A 175 -2.63 -7.04 0.05
C ILE A 175 -2.72 -5.99 1.16
N GLY A 176 -3.23 -6.38 2.34
CA GLY A 176 -3.51 -5.48 3.44
C GLY A 176 -4.96 -5.00 3.47
N ALA A 177 -5.19 -3.85 4.10
CA ALA A 177 -6.52 -3.27 4.26
C ALA A 177 -6.45 -1.74 4.24
N VAL A 178 -7.50 -1.13 3.72
CA VAL A 178 -7.68 0.32 3.75
C VAL A 178 -8.43 0.77 5.00
N ALA A 179 -8.24 2.03 5.35
CA ALA A 179 -9.01 2.67 6.40
C ALA A 179 -10.49 2.79 5.99
N TRP A 180 -11.37 2.98 6.96
CA TRP A 180 -12.82 3.04 6.80
C TRP A 180 -13.20 4.15 5.80
N ASP A 181 -12.59 5.33 5.93
CA ASP A 181 -12.86 6.50 5.08
C ASP A 181 -12.35 6.34 3.63
N ASP A 182 -11.51 5.33 3.39
CA ASP A 182 -10.86 5.13 2.10
C ASP A 182 -11.63 4.19 1.16
N PHE A 183 -12.73 3.57 1.60
CA PHE A 183 -13.52 2.66 0.76
C PHE A 183 -15.01 2.64 1.14
N PRO A 184 -15.95 2.45 0.20
CA PRO A 184 -17.37 2.39 0.54
C PRO A 184 -17.69 1.29 1.56
N VAL A 185 -18.54 1.58 2.54
CA VAL A 185 -19.06 0.57 3.47
C VAL A 185 -20.51 0.27 3.15
N ASN A 186 -20.79 -0.97 2.78
CA ASN A 186 -22.14 -1.41 2.52
C ASN A 186 -22.60 -2.51 3.50
N THR A 187 -23.62 -2.18 4.28
CA THR A 187 -24.26 -3.07 5.25
C THR A 187 -25.76 -3.27 4.98
N ASN A 188 -26.34 -2.49 4.07
CA ASN A 188 -27.79 -2.42 3.88
C ASN A 188 -28.25 -2.97 2.53
N ASP A 189 -27.43 -2.88 1.49
CA ASP A 189 -27.76 -3.37 0.16
C ASP A 189 -26.99 -4.67 -0.15
N PRO A 190 -27.66 -5.84 -0.16
CA PRO A 190 -27.03 -7.11 -0.45
C PRO A 190 -26.51 -7.23 -1.90
N ASN A 191 -26.84 -6.32 -2.81
CA ASN A 191 -26.42 -6.41 -4.22
C ASN A 191 -25.17 -5.59 -4.55
N ASN A 192 -24.76 -4.67 -3.68
CA ASN A 192 -23.57 -3.86 -3.89
C ASN A 192 -22.41 -4.40 -3.04
N VAL A 193 -21.79 -5.47 -3.53
CA VAL A 193 -20.72 -6.20 -2.84
C VAL A 193 -19.56 -6.56 -3.79
N ASP A 194 -19.44 -5.87 -4.92
CA ASP A 194 -18.46 -6.18 -5.96
C ASP A 194 -17.60 -4.96 -6.36
N ASP A 195 -17.65 -3.87 -5.60
CA ASP A 195 -16.77 -2.71 -5.80
C ASP A 195 -15.30 -3.13 -5.79
N TRP A 196 -14.55 -2.66 -6.79
CA TRP A 196 -13.11 -2.80 -6.86
C TRP A 196 -12.40 -1.57 -6.29
N PRO A 197 -11.26 -1.75 -5.61
CA PRO A 197 -10.44 -0.62 -5.22
C PRO A 197 -9.75 0.03 -6.42
N VAL A 198 -9.60 1.35 -6.36
CA VAL A 198 -8.78 2.14 -7.28
C VAL A 198 -7.31 2.16 -6.86
N GLU A 199 -6.42 2.56 -7.76
CA GLU A 199 -4.96 2.43 -7.60
C GLU A 199 -4.43 2.96 -6.24
N TRP A 200 -4.85 4.15 -5.82
CA TRP A 200 -4.37 4.73 -4.56
C TRP A 200 -4.85 3.96 -3.32
N GLN A 201 -6.01 3.30 -3.39
CA GLN A 201 -6.53 2.45 -2.31
C GLN A 201 -5.67 1.19 -2.16
N TRP A 202 -5.22 0.58 -3.28
CA TRP A 202 -4.23 -0.50 -3.23
C TRP A 202 -2.92 -0.04 -2.58
N LYS A 203 -2.44 1.16 -2.94
CA LYS A 203 -1.24 1.77 -2.33
C LYS A 203 -1.39 1.93 -0.81
N LYS A 204 -2.54 2.42 -0.34
CA LYS A 204 -2.83 2.53 1.10
C LYS A 204 -3.00 1.17 1.79
N ALA A 205 -3.62 0.20 1.13
CA ALA A 205 -3.83 -1.13 1.69
C ALA A 205 -2.51 -1.78 2.11
N MET A 206 -1.47 -1.66 1.27
CA MET A 206 -0.15 -2.21 1.52
C MET A 206 0.51 -1.66 2.80
N LEU A 207 0.22 -0.41 3.19
CA LEU A 207 0.74 0.19 4.43
C LEU A 207 0.21 -0.50 5.69
N ASN A 208 -0.94 -1.15 5.59
CA ASN A 208 -1.59 -1.89 6.66
C ASN A 208 -1.64 -3.38 6.33
N ARG A 209 -0.62 -3.95 5.69
CA ARG A 209 -0.56 -5.39 5.43
C ARG A 209 0.06 -6.18 6.57
N GLY A 210 -0.36 -7.44 6.71
CA GLY A 210 0.27 -8.38 7.62
C GLY A 210 1.60 -8.91 7.11
N ILE A 211 2.31 -9.64 7.98
CA ILE A 211 3.54 -10.35 7.58
C ILE A 211 3.17 -11.39 6.51
N ALA A 212 3.73 -11.27 5.30
CA ALA A 212 3.62 -12.33 4.29
C ALA A 212 4.77 -13.33 4.45
N ASP A 213 4.42 -14.60 4.63
CA ASP A 213 5.34 -15.72 4.34
C ASP A 213 4.60 -16.82 3.53
N MET A 214 3.65 -16.39 2.68
CA MET A 214 2.68 -17.25 1.98
C MET A 214 3.32 -18.31 1.10
N TYR A 215 4.40 -17.97 0.44
CA TYR A 215 4.82 -18.67 -0.76
C TYR A 215 6.16 -19.41 -0.61
N ASN A 216 6.94 -19.09 0.42
CA ASN A 216 8.25 -19.71 0.64
C ASN A 216 8.14 -21.20 0.99
N ALA A 217 7.08 -21.66 1.66
CA ALA A 217 6.97 -23.06 2.08
C ALA A 217 6.60 -24.04 0.94
N ILE A 218 5.85 -23.58 -0.09
CA ILE A 218 5.37 -24.46 -1.17
C ILE A 218 6.48 -24.70 -2.22
N TRP A 219 7.31 -23.69 -2.49
CA TRP A 219 8.32 -23.76 -3.56
C TRP A 219 9.78 -23.90 -3.09
N LYS A 220 10.13 -23.57 -1.83
CA LYS A 220 11.51 -23.76 -1.30
C LYS A 220 11.77 -25.12 -0.66
N GLY A 221 10.79 -26.04 -0.63
CA GLY A 221 10.92 -27.29 0.12
C GLY A 221 11.21 -27.08 1.62
N SER A 222 10.95 -25.86 2.13
CA SER A 222 11.33 -25.41 3.45
C SER A 222 10.22 -25.71 4.47
N SER A 223 10.62 -26.08 5.67
CA SER A 223 9.77 -26.29 6.86
C SER A 223 9.42 -24.97 7.58
N THR A 224 9.58 -23.81 6.96
CA THR A 224 9.44 -22.49 7.60
C THR A 224 8.09 -21.83 7.36
N THR A 225 7.42 -21.57 8.50
CA THR A 225 6.50 -20.47 8.86
C THR A 225 5.43 -20.02 7.87
N GLY A 226 4.16 -20.25 8.24
CA GLY A 226 2.97 -19.85 7.50
C GLY A 226 2.42 -18.51 7.97
N ILE A 227 1.61 -17.90 7.10
CA ILE A 227 1.01 -16.57 7.19
C ILE A 227 0.02 -16.40 8.35
N ILE A 228 -0.65 -17.49 8.71
CA ILE A 228 -1.77 -17.50 9.63
C ILE A 228 -1.42 -18.48 10.73
N TYR A 229 -1.19 -17.95 11.91
CA TYR A 229 -0.91 -18.76 13.08
C TYR A 229 -2.24 -19.34 13.58
N ILE A 230 -2.34 -20.67 13.55
CA ILE A 230 -3.55 -21.38 13.93
C ILE A 230 -3.36 -22.06 15.27
N ILE A 231 -4.32 -21.77 16.16
CA ILE A 231 -4.56 -22.51 17.38
C ILE A 231 -5.69 -23.50 17.11
N ASP A 232 -5.39 -24.79 17.23
CA ASP A 232 -6.42 -25.82 17.41
C ASP A 232 -6.93 -25.75 18.84
N MET A 233 -8.11 -25.18 19.05
CA MET A 233 -8.70 -25.04 20.38
C MET A 233 -9.09 -26.40 20.96
N THR A 234 -9.23 -27.47 20.18
CA THR A 234 -9.55 -28.80 20.74
C THR A 234 -8.35 -29.47 21.41
N ASP A 235 -7.12 -29.03 21.08
CA ASP A 235 -5.91 -29.44 21.77
C ASP A 235 -5.66 -28.59 23.03
N SER A 236 -5.53 -29.25 24.17
CA SER A 236 -5.37 -28.57 25.45
C SER A 236 -4.11 -27.70 25.55
N THR A 237 -3.02 -28.07 24.86
CA THR A 237 -1.77 -27.30 24.87
C THR A 237 -1.94 -26.03 24.04
N GLN A 238 -2.48 -26.16 22.83
CA GLN A 238 -2.82 -25.04 21.95
C GLN A 238 -3.84 -24.10 22.61
N PHE A 239 -4.83 -24.62 23.32
CA PHE A 239 -5.77 -23.80 24.08
C PHE A 239 -5.08 -22.98 25.19
N GLN A 240 -4.06 -23.53 25.86
CA GLN A 240 -3.21 -22.74 26.78
C GLN A 240 -2.39 -21.68 26.03
N TYR A 241 -1.88 -21.98 24.83
CA TYR A 241 -1.21 -20.99 23.99
C TYR A 241 -2.15 -19.84 23.62
N LEU A 242 -3.40 -20.11 23.26
CA LEU A 242 -4.40 -19.06 23.02
C LEU A 242 -4.57 -18.19 24.27
N LYS A 243 -4.73 -18.77 25.46
CA LYS A 243 -4.83 -17.98 26.70
C LYS A 243 -3.57 -17.16 26.98
N GLY A 244 -2.38 -17.70 26.70
CA GLY A 244 -1.10 -17.00 26.81
C GLY A 244 -1.00 -15.82 25.84
N LEU A 245 -1.39 -16.01 24.59
CA LEU A 245 -1.43 -14.95 23.57
C LEU A 245 -2.45 -13.87 23.93
N LEU A 246 -3.65 -14.25 24.40
CA LEU A 246 -4.65 -13.32 24.92
C LEU A 246 -4.06 -12.53 26.11
N ALA A 247 -3.38 -13.17 27.05
CA ALA A 247 -2.72 -12.49 28.16
C ALA A 247 -1.58 -11.56 27.70
N ALA A 248 -0.90 -11.88 26.59
CA ALA A 248 0.10 -11.00 25.98
C ALA A 248 -0.50 -9.75 25.32
N GLY A 249 -1.78 -9.79 24.95
CA GLY A 249 -2.47 -8.70 24.27
C GLY A 249 -2.97 -9.05 22.87
N TYR A 250 -2.73 -10.26 22.35
CA TYR A 250 -3.33 -10.66 21.07
C TYR A 250 -4.86 -10.84 21.19
N ILE A 251 -5.55 -10.81 20.05
CA ILE A 251 -6.94 -11.24 19.90
C ILE A 251 -7.03 -12.21 18.71
N ALA A 252 -8.12 -12.96 18.60
CA ALA A 252 -8.22 -14.02 17.61
C ALA A 252 -9.55 -14.01 16.84
N TYR A 253 -9.47 -14.28 15.55
CA TYR A 253 -10.65 -14.62 14.74
C TYR A 253 -11.07 -16.07 15.04
N THR A 254 -12.37 -16.37 15.06
CA THR A 254 -12.88 -17.75 15.09
C THR A 254 -14.24 -17.87 14.41
N GLY A 255 -14.56 -19.09 13.96
CA GLY A 255 -15.84 -19.44 13.35
C GLY A 255 -16.73 -20.25 14.30
N ILE A 256 -18.04 -20.00 14.25
CA ILE A 256 -19.04 -20.70 15.04
C ILE A 256 -20.22 -21.13 14.17
N ASN A 257 -20.90 -22.20 14.58
CA ASN A 257 -22.23 -22.56 14.13
C ASN A 257 -23.25 -21.73 14.90
N VAL A 258 -24.25 -21.19 14.21
CA VAL A 258 -25.32 -20.35 14.76
C VAL A 258 -26.63 -21.13 14.77
N TYR A 259 -27.10 -21.41 15.98
CA TYR A 259 -28.45 -21.92 16.26
C TYR A 259 -29.39 -20.79 16.69
N LYS A 260 -30.69 -21.10 16.82
CA LYS A 260 -31.75 -20.12 17.10
C LYS A 260 -31.48 -19.26 18.33
N GLU A 261 -30.96 -19.85 19.40
CA GLU A 261 -30.68 -19.17 20.67
C GLU A 261 -29.62 -18.07 20.53
N PHE A 262 -28.72 -18.17 19.55
CA PHE A 262 -27.70 -17.15 19.30
C PHE A 262 -28.30 -15.86 18.68
N TYR A 263 -29.41 -15.96 17.94
CA TYR A 263 -30.15 -14.77 17.48
C TYR A 263 -30.83 -14.02 18.62
N TYR A 264 -31.17 -14.73 19.71
CA TYR A 264 -31.86 -14.20 20.89
C TYR A 264 -30.98 -14.36 22.13
N PHE A 265 -29.74 -13.90 22.03
CA PHE A 265 -28.66 -14.29 22.95
C PHE A 265 -28.87 -13.85 24.41
N ASP A 266 -29.65 -12.80 24.64
CA ASP A 266 -30.06 -12.39 25.99
C ASP A 266 -30.80 -13.52 26.73
N SER A 267 -31.53 -14.37 25.99
CA SER A 267 -32.25 -15.51 26.56
C SER A 267 -31.34 -16.59 27.15
N THR A 268 -30.06 -16.59 26.76
CA THR A 268 -29.03 -17.50 27.29
C THR A 268 -28.09 -16.80 28.28
N ASN A 269 -28.47 -15.62 28.78
CA ASN A 269 -27.63 -14.75 29.61
C ASN A 269 -26.29 -14.41 28.92
N ASN A 270 -26.31 -14.24 27.60
CA ASN A 270 -25.13 -13.91 26.79
C ASN A 270 -24.00 -14.93 26.88
N VAL A 271 -24.36 -16.21 27.08
CA VAL A 271 -23.43 -17.35 27.13
C VAL A 271 -23.85 -18.39 26.11
N TYR A 272 -22.91 -18.82 25.27
CA TYR A 272 -23.07 -19.90 24.31
C TYR A 272 -22.35 -21.16 24.80
N ALA A 273 -23.12 -22.19 25.13
CA ALA A 273 -22.69 -23.37 25.86
C ALA A 273 -23.28 -24.66 25.27
N LEU A 274 -22.58 -25.78 25.38
CA LEU A 274 -23.04 -27.10 24.91
C LEU A 274 -24.26 -27.60 25.68
N ASN A 275 -24.35 -27.26 26.96
CA ASN A 275 -25.46 -27.61 27.84
C ASN A 275 -26.62 -26.61 27.70
N GLN A 276 -27.03 -26.34 26.45
CA GLN A 276 -28.17 -25.53 26.07
C GLN A 276 -28.92 -26.21 24.90
N PRO A 277 -30.20 -25.86 24.65
CA PRO A 277 -30.89 -26.39 23.47
C PRO A 277 -30.30 -25.79 22.18
N HIS A 278 -29.89 -26.65 21.25
CA HIS A 278 -29.37 -26.24 19.94
C HIS A 278 -30.41 -26.47 18.86
N THR A 279 -31.28 -25.47 18.67
CA THR A 279 -32.42 -25.59 17.74
C THR A 279 -32.06 -24.95 16.41
N LEU A 280 -32.25 -25.69 15.32
CA LEU A 280 -32.11 -25.13 13.98
C LEU A 280 -33.18 -24.05 13.75
N PRO A 281 -32.82 -22.95 13.07
CA PRO A 281 -33.81 -22.02 12.55
C PRO A 281 -34.88 -22.72 11.69
N GLU A 282 -36.09 -22.18 11.68
CA GLU A 282 -37.18 -22.74 10.89
C GLU A 282 -36.82 -22.71 9.39
N GLY A 283 -37.00 -23.85 8.70
CA GLY A 283 -36.65 -23.99 7.29
C GLY A 283 -35.17 -24.29 7.01
N HIS A 284 -34.31 -24.38 8.03
CA HIS A 284 -32.90 -24.72 7.88
C HIS A 284 -32.65 -26.20 8.23
N ASN A 285 -31.85 -26.88 7.40
CA ASN A 285 -31.42 -28.27 7.65
C ASN A 285 -30.05 -28.36 8.35
N THR A 286 -29.33 -27.23 8.44
CA THR A 286 -28.01 -27.09 9.08
C THR A 286 -27.92 -25.73 9.78
N PRO A 287 -27.10 -25.57 10.83
CA PRO A 287 -26.87 -24.26 11.43
C PRO A 287 -26.19 -23.31 10.44
N GLY A 288 -26.32 -22.00 10.66
CA GLY A 288 -25.60 -21.00 9.86
C GLY A 288 -24.14 -20.87 10.30
N GLY A 289 -23.21 -20.69 9.38
CA GLY A 289 -21.81 -20.38 9.71
C GLY A 289 -21.62 -18.89 9.98
N HIS A 290 -20.98 -18.55 11.10
CA HIS A 290 -20.74 -17.15 11.50
C HIS A 290 -19.33 -16.95 12.04
N ALA A 291 -18.84 -15.72 11.95
CA ALA A 291 -17.52 -15.34 12.40
C ALA A 291 -17.59 -14.33 13.55
N ILE A 292 -16.77 -14.54 14.57
CA ILE A 292 -16.66 -13.67 15.76
C ILE A 292 -15.19 -13.47 16.13
N THR A 293 -14.93 -12.50 17.02
CA THR A 293 -13.57 -12.19 17.47
C THR A 293 -13.44 -12.44 18.97
N ILE A 294 -12.52 -13.33 19.36
CA ILE A 294 -12.16 -13.60 20.76
C ILE A 294 -11.23 -12.49 21.25
N VAL A 295 -11.64 -11.80 22.31
CA VAL A 295 -10.95 -10.62 22.86
C VAL A 295 -10.52 -10.82 24.32
N GLY A 296 -10.72 -12.01 24.88
CA GLY A 296 -10.36 -12.27 26.27
C GLY A 296 -10.92 -13.57 26.80
N TYR A 297 -10.83 -13.73 28.12
CA TYR A 297 -11.38 -14.90 28.82
C TYR A 297 -11.61 -14.60 30.30
N ASP A 298 -12.37 -15.46 30.97
CA ASP A 298 -12.51 -15.48 32.43
C ASP A 298 -12.66 -16.92 32.92
N ASP A 299 -11.64 -17.41 33.62
CA ASP A 299 -11.56 -18.76 34.19
C ASP A 299 -12.61 -19.00 35.29
N ASN A 300 -13.12 -17.93 35.91
CA ASN A 300 -14.09 -18.01 37.00
C ASN A 300 -15.53 -17.74 36.52
N LYS A 301 -15.73 -17.46 35.23
CA LYS A 301 -17.06 -17.24 34.66
C LYS A 301 -17.90 -18.49 34.86
N LYS A 302 -18.97 -18.39 35.65
CA LYS A 302 -19.93 -19.49 35.82
C LYS A 302 -20.77 -19.64 34.56
N THR A 303 -20.79 -20.82 33.97
CA THR A 303 -21.53 -21.13 32.74
C THR A 303 -22.32 -22.43 32.88
N PRO A 304 -23.26 -22.72 31.96
CA PRO A 304 -23.96 -24.01 31.92
C PRO A 304 -23.05 -25.24 31.76
N ASP A 305 -21.84 -25.07 31.20
CA ASP A 305 -20.87 -26.15 30.97
C ASP A 305 -19.84 -26.31 32.09
N GLY A 306 -19.88 -25.43 33.10
CA GLY A 306 -18.87 -25.32 34.14
C GLY A 306 -18.22 -23.94 34.20
N ASN A 307 -17.12 -23.81 34.92
CA ASN A 307 -16.40 -22.53 34.99
C ASN A 307 -15.49 -22.36 33.76
N GLY A 308 -15.39 -21.13 33.27
CA GLY A 308 -14.49 -20.76 32.19
C GLY A 308 -15.20 -20.44 30.88
N ALA A 309 -14.93 -19.24 30.34
CA ALA A 309 -15.39 -18.86 29.02
C ALA A 309 -14.46 -17.86 28.33
N LEU A 310 -14.44 -17.90 27.01
CA LEU A 310 -13.83 -16.90 26.14
C LEU A 310 -14.80 -15.73 25.97
N LEU A 311 -14.30 -14.50 26.14
CA LEU A 311 -15.02 -13.27 25.82
C LEU A 311 -14.86 -13.00 24.32
N PHE A 312 -15.96 -12.73 23.63
CA PHE A 312 -15.93 -12.37 22.21
C PHE A 312 -16.77 -11.13 21.92
N VAL A 313 -16.45 -10.48 20.80
CA VAL A 313 -17.23 -9.39 20.20
C VAL A 313 -17.86 -9.84 18.88
N ASN A 314 -19.08 -9.37 18.61
CA ASN A 314 -19.88 -9.74 17.44
C ASN A 314 -20.13 -8.52 16.52
N SER A 315 -20.62 -8.76 15.31
CA SER A 315 -20.87 -7.77 14.25
C SER A 315 -22.35 -7.49 14.00
N TRP A 316 -23.19 -7.56 15.04
CA TRP A 316 -24.65 -7.36 14.95
C TRP A 316 -25.15 -6.11 15.71
N GLY A 317 -24.24 -5.18 15.97
CA GLY A 317 -24.54 -3.92 16.67
C GLY A 317 -24.68 -4.06 18.19
N THR A 318 -24.78 -2.92 18.85
CA THR A 318 -24.85 -2.80 20.32
C THR A 318 -26.16 -3.33 20.91
N GLY A 319 -27.19 -3.53 20.10
CA GLY A 319 -28.47 -4.09 20.55
C GLY A 319 -28.48 -5.62 20.69
N TRP A 320 -27.41 -6.30 20.26
CA TRP A 320 -27.29 -7.75 20.38
C TRP A 320 -26.39 -8.14 21.55
N GLY A 321 -26.80 -9.14 22.34
CA GLY A 321 -26.01 -9.69 23.44
C GLY A 321 -25.72 -8.65 24.53
N ASP A 322 -24.57 -8.76 25.20
CA ASP A 322 -24.14 -7.76 26.18
C ASP A 322 -23.47 -6.60 25.47
N HIS A 323 -24.26 -5.69 24.90
CA HIS A 323 -23.76 -4.51 24.19
C HIS A 323 -22.81 -4.84 23.02
N GLY A 324 -23.09 -5.92 22.28
CA GLY A 324 -22.23 -6.44 21.20
C GLY A 324 -21.26 -7.54 21.64
N TYR A 325 -21.17 -7.85 22.94
CA TYR A 325 -20.31 -8.89 23.48
C TYR A 325 -21.07 -10.17 23.86
N GLY A 326 -20.30 -11.25 23.95
CA GLY A 326 -20.78 -12.55 24.37
C GLY A 326 -19.70 -13.43 24.97
N TRP A 327 -20.13 -14.58 25.51
CA TRP A 327 -19.23 -15.58 26.10
C TRP A 327 -19.39 -16.93 25.42
N LEU A 328 -18.28 -17.53 24.97
CA LEU A 328 -18.22 -18.91 24.47
C LEU A 328 -17.58 -19.77 25.55
N THR A 329 -18.26 -20.80 26.04
CA THR A 329 -17.69 -21.65 27.11
C THR A 329 -16.41 -22.35 26.65
N TYR A 330 -15.50 -22.64 27.57
CA TYR A 330 -14.29 -23.40 27.25
C TYR A 330 -14.61 -24.79 26.69
N GLN A 331 -15.67 -25.41 27.17
CA GLN A 331 -16.13 -26.72 26.71
C GLN A 331 -16.63 -26.63 25.27
N ALA A 332 -17.41 -25.60 24.92
CA ALA A 332 -17.87 -25.38 23.56
C ALA A 332 -16.71 -25.03 22.61
N ALA A 333 -15.72 -24.24 23.07
CA ALA A 333 -14.55 -23.90 22.27
C ALA A 333 -13.66 -25.11 21.95
N GLN A 334 -13.50 -26.02 22.93
CA GLN A 334 -12.64 -27.22 22.85
C GLN A 334 -13.41 -28.49 22.41
N ASP A 335 -14.69 -28.39 22.05
CA ASP A 335 -15.50 -29.55 21.66
C ASP A 335 -14.99 -30.18 20.35
N SER A 336 -14.55 -31.43 20.44
CA SER A 336 -14.06 -32.19 19.28
C SER A 336 -15.15 -32.60 18.29
N ASN A 337 -16.44 -32.44 18.66
CA ASN A 337 -17.55 -32.62 17.73
C ASN A 337 -17.87 -31.35 16.93
N HIS A 338 -17.20 -30.23 17.25
CA HIS A 338 -17.40 -28.93 16.60
C HIS A 338 -18.88 -28.49 16.56
N LEU A 339 -19.64 -28.78 17.63
CA LEU A 339 -21.08 -28.51 17.65
C LEU A 339 -21.39 -27.02 17.53
N LEU A 340 -20.69 -26.20 18.32
CA LEU A 340 -20.85 -24.74 18.37
C LEU A 340 -19.64 -24.00 17.81
N SER A 341 -18.43 -24.38 18.23
CA SER A 341 -17.19 -23.81 17.74
C SER A 341 -16.66 -24.64 16.58
N HIS A 342 -16.10 -23.98 15.57
CA HIS A 342 -15.36 -24.67 14.53
C HIS A 342 -13.98 -25.16 15.01
N GLY A 343 -13.61 -24.90 16.26
CA GLY A 343 -12.43 -25.48 16.92
C GLY A 343 -11.11 -24.80 16.60
N TYR A 344 -11.09 -23.72 15.82
CA TYR A 344 -9.85 -23.03 15.44
C TYR A 344 -9.90 -21.54 15.77
N ALA A 345 -8.79 -21.01 16.29
CA ALA A 345 -8.57 -19.59 16.49
C ALA A 345 -7.36 -19.14 15.68
N TYR A 346 -7.48 -17.99 15.04
CA TYR A 346 -6.50 -17.50 14.07
C TYR A 346 -5.90 -16.17 14.53
N ILE A 347 -4.56 -16.11 14.54
CA ILE A 347 -3.79 -14.94 14.98
C ILE A 347 -3.11 -14.31 13.77
N LEU A 348 -3.27 -13.00 13.62
CA LEU A 348 -2.67 -12.17 12.58
C LEU A 348 -1.69 -11.19 13.22
N VAL A 349 -0.61 -10.83 12.52
CA VAL A 349 0.39 -9.86 12.99
C VAL A 349 0.73 -8.84 11.90
N PRO A 350 0.73 -7.53 12.20
CA PRO A 350 1.18 -6.48 11.29
C PRO A 350 2.61 -6.68 10.81
N LYS A 351 2.87 -6.29 9.57
CA LYS A 351 4.24 -6.24 9.05
C LYS A 351 5.02 -5.14 9.74
N GLU A 352 6.17 -5.44 10.32
CA GLU A 352 7.01 -4.46 11.01
C GLU A 352 8.08 -3.84 10.08
N PRO A 353 8.57 -2.62 10.39
CA PRO A 353 8.11 -1.73 11.47
C PRO A 353 6.76 -1.09 11.17
N GLN A 354 5.98 -0.73 12.19
CA GLN A 354 4.76 0.08 12.03
C GLN A 354 5.01 1.60 12.29
N PRO A 355 4.47 2.52 11.46
CA PRO A 355 3.74 2.25 10.20
C PRO A 355 4.66 1.68 9.11
N TYR A 356 4.17 0.63 8.43
CA TYR A 356 4.93 -0.07 7.41
C TYR A 356 5.03 0.75 6.13
N GLN A 357 6.19 0.66 5.47
CA GLN A 357 6.49 1.35 4.22
C GLN A 357 7.02 0.34 3.18
N PRO A 358 6.28 0.06 2.10
CA PRO A 358 6.76 -0.79 1.02
C PRO A 358 7.90 -0.09 0.26
N LYS A 359 8.96 -0.84 -0.02
CA LYS A 359 10.16 -0.36 -0.71
C LYS A 359 10.10 -0.57 -2.22
N ILE A 360 9.30 -1.53 -2.65
CA ILE A 360 9.11 -1.86 -4.06
C ILE A 360 7.72 -2.48 -4.23
N TYR A 361 7.00 -2.09 -5.27
CA TYR A 361 5.67 -2.62 -5.56
C TYR A 361 5.44 -2.64 -7.08
N ALA A 362 4.54 -3.51 -7.52
CA ALA A 362 4.11 -3.59 -8.91
C ALA A 362 2.77 -2.89 -9.11
N SER A 363 2.64 -2.10 -10.17
CA SER A 363 1.38 -1.56 -10.68
C SER A 363 1.03 -2.24 -12.00
N LEU A 364 -0.21 -2.67 -12.18
CA LEU A 364 -0.66 -3.35 -13.40
C LEU A 364 -2.13 -3.06 -13.70
N LYS A 365 -2.48 -3.01 -14.99
CA LYS A 365 -3.88 -2.94 -15.44
C LYS A 365 -4.24 -4.18 -16.22
N ILE A 366 -5.30 -4.86 -15.80
CA ILE A 366 -5.86 -6.04 -16.49
C ILE A 366 -7.24 -5.66 -17.00
N THR A 367 -7.51 -5.90 -18.28
CA THR A 367 -8.85 -5.83 -18.85
C THR A 367 -9.32 -7.25 -19.11
N HIS A 368 -10.28 -7.74 -18.31
CA HIS A 368 -10.93 -9.03 -18.53
C HIS A 368 -12.41 -8.91 -18.11
N PRO A 369 -13.39 -9.39 -18.90
CA PRO A 369 -14.80 -9.28 -18.55
C PRO A 369 -15.21 -10.23 -17.40
N LYS A 370 -14.43 -11.28 -17.16
CA LYS A 370 -14.67 -12.26 -16.09
C LYS A 370 -13.40 -12.43 -15.24
N ARG A 371 -13.35 -11.80 -14.07
CA ARG A 371 -12.15 -11.90 -13.21
C ARG A 371 -11.84 -13.33 -12.79
N GLY A 372 -12.88 -14.15 -12.56
CA GLY A 372 -12.73 -15.54 -12.11
C GLY A 372 -12.01 -16.46 -13.09
N GLU A 373 -11.78 -16.03 -14.34
CA GLU A 373 -11.00 -16.78 -15.31
C GLU A 373 -9.49 -16.55 -15.13
N VAL A 374 -9.11 -15.42 -14.51
CA VAL A 374 -7.72 -15.09 -14.17
C VAL A 374 -7.40 -15.42 -12.70
N ILE A 375 -8.32 -15.15 -11.76
CA ILE A 375 -8.11 -15.35 -10.31
C ILE A 375 -8.80 -16.60 -9.76
N GLY A 376 -8.42 -17.05 -8.56
CA GLY A 376 -9.20 -18.05 -7.80
C GLY A 376 -8.64 -19.48 -7.72
N GLY A 377 -7.47 -19.68 -7.11
CA GLY A 377 -7.06 -20.93 -6.44
C GLY A 377 -6.33 -21.97 -7.30
N LEU A 378 -5.37 -22.68 -6.69
CA LEU A 378 -4.83 -23.97 -7.19
C LEU A 378 -5.71 -25.12 -6.66
N PHE A 379 -6.09 -26.07 -7.52
CA PHE A 379 -6.90 -27.23 -7.12
C PHE A 379 -6.23 -28.58 -7.44
N LYS A 380 -6.09 -29.45 -6.43
CA LYS A 380 -5.56 -30.82 -6.59
C LYS A 380 -6.66 -31.86 -6.84
N GLN A 381 -6.69 -32.35 -8.07
CA GLN A 381 -7.08 -33.67 -8.61
C GLN A 381 -8.37 -34.38 -8.16
N ASP A 382 -8.80 -34.35 -6.89
CA ASP A 382 -9.96 -35.10 -6.39
C ASP A 382 -10.87 -34.19 -5.57
N CYS A 383 -12.02 -33.83 -6.14
CA CYS A 383 -13.03 -33.10 -5.39
C CYS A 383 -13.54 -33.96 -4.23
N PRO A 384 -13.64 -33.43 -2.99
CA PRO A 384 -14.22 -34.18 -1.89
C PRO A 384 -15.65 -34.63 -2.21
N GLU A 385 -16.05 -35.80 -1.68
CA GLU A 385 -17.41 -36.34 -1.89
C GLU A 385 -18.47 -35.32 -1.42
N GLY A 386 -19.42 -34.98 -2.29
CA GLY A 386 -20.42 -33.93 -2.05
C GLY A 386 -20.03 -32.55 -2.59
N TYR A 387 -18.83 -32.40 -3.16
CA TYR A 387 -18.36 -31.17 -3.79
C TYR A 387 -18.30 -31.30 -5.34
N VAL A 388 -18.58 -30.21 -6.07
CA VAL A 388 -18.51 -30.10 -7.54
C VAL A 388 -17.34 -29.19 -7.93
N CYS A 389 -16.16 -29.76 -8.09
CA CYS A 389 -14.98 -29.02 -8.53
C CYS A 389 -15.01 -28.96 -10.05
N PHE A 390 -15.51 -27.85 -10.59
CA PHE A 390 -15.59 -27.61 -12.03
C PHE A 390 -14.85 -26.31 -12.39
N PRO A 391 -13.92 -26.30 -13.36
CA PRO A 391 -13.37 -27.41 -14.16
C PRO A 391 -11.87 -27.66 -13.75
N PRO A 392 -11.04 -28.41 -14.51
CA PRO A 392 -9.87 -29.15 -14.00
C PRO A 392 -8.72 -28.26 -13.48
N LYS A 393 -7.70 -28.93 -12.92
CA LYS A 393 -6.42 -28.39 -12.41
C LYS A 393 -5.78 -27.34 -13.35
N VAL A 394 -6.18 -26.08 -13.22
CA VAL A 394 -5.53 -24.94 -13.88
C VAL A 394 -5.20 -23.92 -12.81
N ASN A 395 -3.93 -23.52 -12.76
CA ASN A 395 -3.45 -22.53 -11.81
C ASN A 395 -4.07 -21.17 -12.17
N GLY A 396 -4.77 -20.53 -11.22
CA GLY A 396 -5.17 -19.13 -11.32
C GLY A 396 -4.26 -18.21 -10.50
N GLY A 397 -4.68 -16.95 -10.38
CA GLY A 397 -4.02 -15.92 -9.60
C GLY A 397 -3.01 -15.09 -10.41
N ILE A 398 -2.54 -14.03 -9.79
CA ILE A 398 -1.55 -13.11 -10.36
C ILE A 398 -0.19 -13.46 -9.73
N GLU A 399 0.69 -14.10 -10.48
CA GLU A 399 2.03 -14.44 -9.97
C GLU A 399 2.98 -13.28 -10.22
N LEU A 400 3.56 -12.75 -9.13
CA LEU A 400 4.64 -11.79 -9.21
C LEU A 400 5.89 -12.38 -8.57
N GLY A 401 7.03 -12.17 -9.22
CA GLY A 401 8.28 -12.73 -8.76
C GLY A 401 9.49 -12.08 -9.38
N VAL A 402 10.65 -12.58 -8.98
CA VAL A 402 11.94 -12.11 -9.44
C VAL A 402 12.74 -13.28 -9.98
N ASN A 403 13.42 -13.12 -11.12
CA ASN A 403 14.27 -14.19 -11.66
C ASN A 403 15.70 -14.00 -11.22
N ILE A 404 16.24 -15.06 -10.64
CA ILE A 404 17.59 -15.13 -10.14
C ILE A 404 18.30 -16.24 -10.92
N SER A 405 19.16 -15.87 -11.86
CA SER A 405 19.96 -16.80 -12.69
C SER A 405 19.16 -17.91 -13.41
N GLY A 406 18.04 -17.57 -14.04
CA GLY A 406 17.21 -18.51 -14.81
C GLY A 406 16.17 -19.28 -13.98
N TYR A 407 16.14 -19.08 -12.66
CA TYR A 407 15.13 -19.63 -11.77
C TYR A 407 14.26 -18.50 -11.22
N THR A 408 12.95 -18.59 -11.40
CA THR A 408 12.04 -17.60 -10.80
C THR A 408 11.84 -17.91 -9.33
N VAL A 409 12.24 -16.96 -8.48
CA VAL A 409 11.78 -16.92 -7.09
C VAL A 409 10.48 -16.14 -7.08
N TRP A 410 9.38 -16.87 -6.99
CA TRP A 410 8.05 -16.29 -6.83
C TRP A 410 7.96 -15.61 -5.48
N ASN A 411 7.70 -14.30 -5.51
CA ASN A 411 7.53 -13.54 -4.29
C ASN A 411 6.18 -13.87 -3.66
N SER A 412 5.12 -13.85 -4.48
CA SER A 412 3.76 -14.17 -4.07
C SER A 412 2.88 -14.44 -5.27
N ARG A 413 1.81 -15.21 -5.05
CA ARG A 413 0.68 -15.30 -5.96
C ARG A 413 -0.49 -14.55 -5.33
N PHE A 414 -0.88 -13.45 -5.94
CA PHE A 414 -1.92 -12.54 -5.47
C PHE A 414 -3.29 -12.96 -6.00
N LEU A 415 -4.34 -12.67 -5.22
CA LEU A 415 -5.73 -13.03 -5.52
C LEU A 415 -5.93 -14.53 -5.81
N ASP A 416 -5.05 -15.38 -5.26
CA ASP A 416 -5.13 -16.85 -5.36
C ASP A 416 -5.90 -17.42 -4.17
N PHE A 417 -7.17 -17.11 -4.12
CA PHE A 417 -8.06 -17.50 -3.03
C PHE A 417 -8.92 -18.71 -3.41
N TRP A 418 -9.52 -19.37 -2.43
CA TRP A 418 -10.45 -20.47 -2.72
C TRP A 418 -11.76 -19.97 -3.35
N ILE A 419 -12.15 -18.71 -3.11
CA ILE A 419 -13.33 -18.00 -3.64
C ILE A 419 -14.10 -18.76 -4.73
N GLY A 420 -15.26 -19.29 -4.38
CA GLY A 420 -16.25 -19.73 -5.37
C GLY A 420 -16.70 -21.18 -5.30
N TYR A 421 -16.55 -21.87 -4.16
CA TYR A 421 -17.40 -23.02 -3.89
C TYR A 421 -18.65 -22.58 -3.13
N GLN A 422 -19.74 -22.32 -3.85
CA GLN A 422 -21.07 -22.42 -3.27
C GLN A 422 -21.72 -23.71 -3.70
N HIS A 423 -22.35 -24.36 -2.73
CA HIS A 423 -23.18 -25.53 -2.94
C HIS A 423 -24.22 -25.20 -4.04
N TYR A 424 -24.13 -25.95 -5.14
CA TYR A 424 -25.11 -26.17 -6.21
C TYR A 424 -26.48 -25.44 -6.12
N PRO A 425 -27.07 -24.92 -7.22
CA PRO A 425 -26.56 -24.79 -8.59
C PRO A 425 -26.41 -23.33 -9.03
N TYR A 426 -25.25 -22.96 -9.58
CA TYR A 426 -25.18 -21.87 -10.55
C TYR A 426 -24.65 -22.42 -11.88
N ASP A 427 -25.14 -21.83 -12.96
CA ASP A 427 -25.20 -22.34 -14.33
C ASP A 427 -23.84 -22.34 -15.05
N GLY A 428 -22.91 -23.18 -14.61
CA GLY A 428 -21.67 -23.45 -15.34
C GLY A 428 -20.65 -22.30 -15.37
N LEU A 429 -19.64 -22.43 -16.24
CA LEU A 429 -18.53 -21.47 -16.40
C LEU A 429 -18.95 -20.06 -16.86
N ALA A 430 -20.17 -19.92 -17.40
CA ALA A 430 -20.62 -18.68 -18.01
C ALA A 430 -20.75 -17.54 -16.98
N ASP A 431 -21.21 -17.85 -15.76
CA ASP A 431 -21.54 -16.85 -14.73
C ASP A 431 -20.52 -16.81 -13.57
N TYR A 432 -19.50 -17.68 -13.60
CA TYR A 432 -18.50 -17.77 -12.53
C TYR A 432 -17.66 -16.49 -12.44
N GLN A 433 -17.91 -15.71 -11.37
CA GLN A 433 -17.32 -14.39 -11.15
C GLN A 433 -17.29 -13.53 -12.44
N ALA A 434 -18.43 -13.41 -13.11
CA ALA A 434 -18.61 -12.62 -14.34
C ALA A 434 -18.60 -11.10 -14.10
N HIS A 435 -17.70 -10.64 -13.22
CA HIS A 435 -17.42 -9.23 -12.97
C HIS A 435 -16.12 -8.86 -13.66
N PRO A 436 -16.08 -7.72 -14.37
CA PRO A 436 -14.86 -7.27 -15.01
C PRO A 436 -13.80 -6.89 -13.97
N PHE A 437 -12.53 -6.95 -14.37
CA PHE A 437 -11.46 -6.25 -13.64
C PHE A 437 -11.70 -4.72 -13.66
N PRO A 438 -11.14 -3.96 -12.71
CA PRO A 438 -11.33 -2.52 -12.66
C PRO A 438 -10.63 -1.83 -13.83
N ASP A 439 -11.16 -0.68 -14.24
CA ASP A 439 -10.53 0.17 -15.25
C ASP A 439 -9.29 0.93 -14.73
N SER A 440 -9.04 0.86 -13.42
CA SER A 440 -7.86 1.41 -12.74
C SER A 440 -6.78 0.36 -12.49
N PRO A 441 -5.49 0.75 -12.42
CA PRO A 441 -4.42 -0.16 -12.02
C PRO A 441 -4.62 -0.76 -10.62
N ILE A 442 -4.14 -2.00 -10.47
CA ILE A 442 -4.04 -2.74 -9.22
C ILE A 442 -2.58 -2.72 -8.78
N VAL A 443 -2.33 -2.58 -7.47
CA VAL A 443 -0.98 -2.45 -6.93
C VAL A 443 -0.69 -3.53 -5.88
N PHE A 444 0.50 -4.13 -5.95
CA PHE A 444 0.93 -5.22 -5.06
C PHE A 444 2.33 -5.00 -4.49
N ASP A 445 2.50 -5.27 -3.19
CA ASP A 445 3.78 -5.10 -2.47
C ASP A 445 4.77 -6.19 -2.87
N LEU A 446 5.94 -5.79 -3.36
CA LEU A 446 7.02 -6.68 -3.75
C LEU A 446 8.21 -6.67 -2.80
N THR A 447 8.12 -5.96 -1.67
CA THR A 447 9.23 -5.74 -0.74
C THR A 447 9.86 -7.02 -0.22
N ASP A 448 9.08 -8.09 -0.04
CA ASP A 448 9.60 -9.39 0.44
C ASP A 448 10.54 -10.08 -0.57
N SER A 449 10.50 -9.65 -1.85
CA SER A 449 11.47 -10.09 -2.86
C SER A 449 12.90 -9.65 -2.51
N LEU A 450 13.05 -8.52 -1.82
CA LEU A 450 14.36 -7.91 -1.54
C LEU A 450 15.21 -8.78 -0.59
N ASP A 451 14.59 -9.50 0.33
CA ASP A 451 15.29 -10.41 1.25
C ASP A 451 15.95 -11.57 0.49
N THR A 452 15.23 -12.12 -0.48
CA THR A 452 15.78 -13.19 -1.35
C THR A 452 16.87 -12.64 -2.25
N LEU A 453 16.70 -11.43 -2.81
CA LEU A 453 17.74 -10.82 -3.64
C LEU A 453 19.02 -10.50 -2.86
N THR A 454 18.88 -10.02 -1.64
CA THR A 454 20.02 -9.65 -0.78
C THR A 454 20.88 -10.85 -0.41
N THR A 455 20.27 -12.04 -0.22
CA THR A 455 20.97 -13.24 0.25
C THR A 455 21.41 -14.18 -0.87
N SER A 456 20.83 -14.07 -2.06
CA SER A 456 21.09 -15.01 -3.15
C SER A 456 22.41 -14.74 -3.88
N SER A 457 23.30 -15.74 -3.91
CA SER A 457 24.55 -15.70 -4.68
C SER A 457 24.37 -15.70 -6.20
N ALA A 458 23.14 -15.87 -6.68
CA ALA A 458 22.80 -15.81 -8.10
C ALA A 458 22.44 -14.39 -8.58
N VAL A 459 22.45 -13.40 -7.69
CA VAL A 459 22.31 -11.97 -8.03
C VAL A 459 23.70 -11.37 -8.28
N ASN A 460 24.06 -11.20 -9.56
CA ASN A 460 25.41 -10.79 -10.01
C ASN A 460 25.40 -9.75 -11.15
N SER A 461 24.25 -9.11 -11.39
CA SER A 461 24.04 -8.12 -12.45
C SER A 461 23.42 -6.86 -11.86
N GLN A 462 23.69 -5.70 -12.47
CA GLN A 462 23.07 -4.42 -12.09
C GLN A 462 21.54 -4.47 -12.19
N TYR A 463 21.02 -5.20 -13.17
CA TYR A 463 19.58 -5.32 -13.40
C TYR A 463 19.11 -6.73 -13.08
N VAL A 464 17.98 -6.78 -12.39
CA VAL A 464 17.25 -8.03 -12.12
C VAL A 464 15.85 -7.90 -12.68
N PRO A 465 15.38 -8.85 -13.49
CA PRO A 465 14.04 -8.83 -14.02
C PRO A 465 13.02 -9.22 -12.93
N PHE A 466 11.99 -8.40 -12.81
CA PHE A 466 10.76 -8.66 -12.08
C PHE A 466 9.68 -9.05 -13.09
N TYR A 467 8.89 -10.06 -12.77
CA TYR A 467 7.93 -10.65 -13.71
C TYR A 467 6.53 -10.65 -13.15
N ILE A 468 5.59 -10.57 -14.07
CA ILE A 468 4.21 -10.96 -13.89
C ILE A 468 3.89 -12.19 -14.74
N LYS A 469 3.13 -13.13 -14.17
CA LYS A 469 2.40 -14.13 -14.94
C LYS A 469 0.92 -14.07 -14.69
N LEU A 470 0.18 -14.20 -15.78
CA LEU A 470 -1.27 -14.23 -15.86
C LEU A 470 -1.65 -15.34 -16.84
N ALA A 471 -2.76 -16.02 -16.58
CA ALA A 471 -3.34 -16.95 -17.51
C ALA A 471 -4.86 -16.80 -17.46
N ASP A 472 -5.50 -16.93 -18.60
CA ASP A 472 -6.92 -17.24 -18.63
C ASP A 472 -7.03 -18.76 -18.54
N LYS A 473 -7.67 -19.23 -17.47
CA LYS A 473 -7.80 -20.65 -17.16
C LYS A 473 -8.60 -21.42 -18.21
N TYR A 474 -9.48 -20.75 -18.95
CA TYR A 474 -10.45 -21.40 -19.82
C TYR A 474 -10.19 -21.05 -21.29
N GLY A 475 -10.76 -21.86 -22.17
CA GLY A 475 -10.68 -21.69 -23.63
C GLY A 475 -12.09 -21.57 -24.19
N ASP A 476 -12.87 -20.63 -23.64
CA ASP A 476 -14.28 -20.43 -23.95
C ASP A 476 -14.51 -19.25 -24.92
N GLY A 477 -13.43 -18.59 -25.36
CA GLY A 477 -13.42 -17.43 -26.24
C GLY A 477 -13.58 -16.09 -25.52
N VAL A 478 -13.61 -16.07 -24.19
CA VAL A 478 -13.73 -14.85 -23.38
C VAL A 478 -12.35 -14.38 -22.95
N THR A 479 -11.70 -13.60 -23.81
CA THR A 479 -10.30 -13.17 -23.58
C THR A 479 -10.18 -11.83 -22.87
N GLY A 480 -8.97 -11.55 -22.36
CA GLY A 480 -8.58 -10.22 -21.89
C GLY A 480 -7.12 -9.85 -22.20
N THR A 481 -6.69 -8.71 -21.66
CA THR A 481 -5.36 -8.13 -21.89
C THR A 481 -4.71 -7.69 -20.58
N LEU A 482 -3.39 -7.71 -20.58
CA LEU A 482 -2.55 -6.91 -19.68
C LEU A 482 -2.26 -5.59 -20.40
N ASP A 483 -2.74 -4.48 -19.85
CA ASP A 483 -2.66 -3.15 -20.47
C ASP A 483 -1.49 -2.32 -19.94
N SER A 484 -0.98 -2.65 -18.76
CA SER A 484 0.26 -2.08 -18.22
C SER A 484 0.88 -3.00 -17.18
N PHE A 485 2.20 -2.93 -17.05
CA PHE A 485 2.95 -3.50 -15.93
C PHE A 485 4.18 -2.63 -15.65
N GLU A 486 4.25 -2.12 -14.43
CA GLU A 486 5.31 -1.25 -13.94
C GLU A 486 5.80 -1.77 -12.59
N VAL A 487 7.10 -1.63 -12.34
CA VAL A 487 7.68 -1.84 -11.02
C VAL A 487 8.16 -0.51 -10.49
N ILE A 488 7.63 -0.13 -9.35
CA ILE A 488 7.88 1.14 -8.69
C ILE A 488 8.81 0.86 -7.51
N VAL A 489 10.01 1.41 -7.58
CA VAL A 489 10.99 1.40 -6.50
C VAL A 489 10.77 2.66 -5.66
N ASN A 490 10.46 2.46 -4.39
CA ASN A 490 10.23 3.52 -3.41
C ASN A 490 11.17 3.31 -2.21
N SER A 491 12.48 3.36 -2.47
CA SER A 491 13.52 3.25 -1.46
C SER A 491 14.15 4.63 -1.22
N THR A 492 14.61 4.88 0.02
CA THR A 492 15.26 6.14 0.42
C THR A 492 16.37 6.58 -0.54
N TYR A 493 17.13 5.61 -1.08
CA TYR A 493 18.30 5.85 -1.93
C TYR A 493 18.10 5.40 -3.39
N MET A 494 16.88 5.03 -3.78
CA MET A 494 16.51 4.72 -5.16
C MET A 494 15.00 4.90 -5.32
N HIS A 495 14.58 5.93 -6.05
CA HIS A 495 13.18 6.15 -6.44
C HIS A 495 13.04 6.12 -7.96
N ARG A 496 12.33 5.13 -8.50
CA ARG A 496 12.18 4.93 -9.96
C ARG A 496 10.87 4.23 -10.29
N ILE A 497 10.31 4.58 -11.44
CA ILE A 497 9.26 3.81 -12.10
C ILE A 497 9.92 3.08 -13.27
N ILE A 498 9.78 1.75 -13.31
CA ILE A 498 10.36 0.90 -14.35
C ILE A 498 9.22 0.25 -15.11
N GLU A 499 9.04 0.65 -16.36
CA GLU A 499 8.08 0.05 -17.27
C GLU A 499 8.53 -1.34 -17.75
N ALA A 500 7.58 -2.19 -18.08
CA ALA A 500 7.87 -3.49 -18.67
C ALA A 500 8.55 -3.37 -20.04
N SER A 501 9.35 -4.38 -20.36
CA SER A 501 10.07 -4.51 -21.63
C SER A 501 9.19 -5.01 -22.79
N THR A 502 7.92 -4.61 -22.85
CA THR A 502 6.95 -5.06 -23.86
C THR A 502 6.00 -3.94 -24.27
N ASP A 503 5.46 -4.03 -25.48
CA ASP A 503 4.44 -3.10 -25.98
C ASP A 503 3.05 -3.55 -25.51
N PHE A 504 2.30 -2.63 -24.90
CA PHE A 504 0.94 -2.90 -24.42
C PHE A 504 -0.15 -2.40 -25.39
N PRO A 505 -1.35 -2.99 -25.35
CA PRO A 505 -1.79 -4.11 -24.51
C PRO A 505 -1.31 -5.48 -25.03
N VAL A 506 -1.10 -6.44 -24.14
CA VAL A 506 -0.72 -7.83 -24.47
C VAL A 506 -1.85 -8.78 -24.12
N SER A 507 -2.27 -9.63 -25.06
CA SER A 507 -3.33 -10.62 -24.84
C SER A 507 -2.93 -11.65 -23.77
N ILE A 508 -3.87 -11.93 -22.86
CA ILE A 508 -3.75 -13.02 -21.89
C ILE A 508 -4.12 -14.33 -22.61
N PRO A 509 -3.23 -15.34 -22.66
CA PRO A 509 -3.52 -16.59 -23.35
C PRO A 509 -4.57 -17.44 -22.65
N GLU A 510 -5.45 -18.04 -23.44
CA GLU A 510 -6.46 -19.02 -23.01
C GLU A 510 -5.86 -20.40 -22.69
N ASN A 511 -6.71 -21.27 -22.12
CA ASN A 511 -6.44 -22.68 -21.80
C ASN A 511 -5.35 -22.88 -20.72
N GLY A 512 -5.22 -21.93 -19.81
CA GLY A 512 -4.22 -21.96 -18.73
C GLY A 512 -2.79 -21.74 -19.20
N ASN A 513 -2.61 -21.22 -20.43
CA ASN A 513 -1.29 -20.86 -20.92
C ASN A 513 -0.85 -19.54 -20.28
N TRP A 514 0.38 -19.50 -19.77
CA TRP A 514 0.87 -18.34 -19.05
C TRP A 514 1.41 -17.26 -20.00
N LEU A 515 0.86 -16.05 -19.89
CA LEU A 515 1.56 -14.82 -20.21
C LEU A 515 2.73 -14.65 -19.25
N THR A 516 3.87 -14.16 -19.73
CA THR A 516 4.99 -13.73 -18.88
C THR A 516 5.54 -12.41 -19.40
N VAL A 517 5.49 -11.37 -18.59
CA VAL A 517 6.01 -10.04 -18.90
C VAL A 517 7.01 -9.64 -17.82
N SER A 518 8.07 -8.91 -18.19
CA SER A 518 9.11 -8.50 -17.24
C SER A 518 9.49 -7.03 -17.33
N ALA A 519 9.81 -6.44 -16.18
CA ALA A 519 10.45 -5.14 -16.01
C ALA A 519 11.87 -5.36 -15.45
N ASN A 520 12.89 -4.77 -16.08
CA ASN A 520 14.29 -4.91 -15.67
C ASN A 520 14.64 -3.84 -14.63
N VAL A 521 14.63 -4.21 -13.34
CA VAL A 521 14.81 -3.26 -12.25
C VAL A 521 16.29 -3.16 -11.89
N PRO A 522 16.88 -1.95 -11.83
CA PRO A 522 18.23 -1.77 -11.33
C PRO A 522 18.26 -2.05 -9.82
N ILE A 523 19.07 -3.02 -9.39
CA ILE A 523 19.22 -3.30 -7.96
C ILE A 523 20.24 -2.38 -7.29
N VAL A 524 21.15 -1.81 -8.08
CA VAL A 524 22.13 -0.82 -7.69
C VAL A 524 22.34 0.15 -8.86
N ASP A 525 22.44 1.44 -8.60
CA ASP A 525 22.74 2.43 -9.63
C ASP A 525 23.34 3.70 -9.03
N TYR A 526 23.84 4.58 -9.90
CA TYR A 526 24.16 5.94 -9.53
C TYR A 526 22.91 6.66 -9.01
N PHE A 527 23.08 7.41 -7.92
CA PHE A 527 22.01 8.06 -7.20
C PHE A 527 22.37 9.53 -6.87
N GLY A 528 21.35 10.31 -6.49
CA GLY A 528 21.53 11.62 -5.88
C GLY A 528 22.25 12.61 -6.80
N ASN A 529 23.32 13.22 -6.27
CA ASN A 529 24.06 14.28 -6.95
C ASN A 529 25.18 13.75 -7.87
N THR A 530 25.21 12.44 -8.12
CA THR A 530 26.21 11.86 -9.02
C THR A 530 26.08 12.46 -10.42
N PRO A 531 27.20 12.93 -11.03
CA PRO A 531 27.18 13.49 -12.36
C PRO A 531 26.54 12.56 -13.39
N LEU A 532 25.84 13.12 -14.37
CA LEU A 532 25.38 12.38 -15.54
C LEU A 532 26.56 12.07 -16.46
N ASP A 533 26.42 11.06 -17.32
CA ASP A 533 27.45 10.80 -18.33
C ASP A 533 27.59 12.02 -19.24
N LYS A 534 28.82 12.47 -19.40
CA LYS A 534 29.24 13.67 -20.16
C LYS A 534 28.75 14.98 -19.56
N GLN A 535 28.41 15.01 -18.27
CA GLN A 535 28.10 16.26 -17.59
C GLN A 535 29.35 17.12 -17.44
N GLU A 536 29.17 18.44 -17.59
CA GLU A 536 30.18 19.44 -17.26
C GLU A 536 29.96 19.96 -15.84
N LEU A 537 31.03 19.98 -15.05
CA LEU A 537 31.07 20.52 -13.69
C LEU A 537 32.02 21.71 -13.65
N ASN A 538 31.55 22.80 -13.05
CA ASN A 538 32.33 24.00 -12.76
C ASN A 538 32.97 23.97 -11.36
N THR A 539 33.13 22.78 -10.81
CA THR A 539 33.73 22.52 -9.50
C THR A 539 35.07 21.85 -9.69
N ASN A 540 36.02 22.10 -8.79
CA ASN A 540 37.28 21.34 -8.74
C ASN A 540 37.09 19.99 -8.03
N TRP A 541 35.86 19.48 -7.98
CA TRP A 541 35.52 18.24 -7.30
C TRP A 541 34.34 17.55 -7.99
N ALA A 542 34.26 16.23 -7.84
CA ALA A 542 33.16 15.40 -8.33
C ALA A 542 32.67 14.50 -7.19
N TYR A 543 31.39 14.64 -6.84
CA TYR A 543 30.74 13.84 -5.81
C TYR A 543 30.02 12.66 -6.43
N ILE A 544 30.44 11.44 -6.11
CA ILE A 544 29.90 10.21 -6.69
C ILE A 544 29.19 9.43 -5.60
N GLU A 545 27.95 9.05 -5.87
CA GLU A 545 27.07 8.31 -4.96
C GLU A 545 26.45 7.11 -5.68
N VAL A 546 26.25 6.02 -4.94
CA VAL A 546 25.55 4.84 -5.41
C VAL A 546 24.48 4.43 -4.41
N GLY A 547 23.28 4.22 -4.93
CA GLY A 547 22.13 3.73 -4.19
C GLY A 547 21.81 2.29 -4.57
N SER A 548 21.22 1.54 -3.64
CA SER A 548 20.83 0.15 -3.86
C SER A 548 19.51 -0.19 -3.19
N ILE A 549 18.75 -1.12 -3.76
CA ILE A 549 17.56 -1.72 -3.14
C ILE A 549 17.87 -2.99 -2.34
N VAL A 550 19.10 -3.50 -2.48
CA VAL A 550 19.65 -4.66 -1.72
C VAL A 550 20.87 -4.22 -0.91
N ASN A 551 21.22 -4.98 0.14
CA ASN A 551 22.38 -4.60 0.96
C ASN A 551 23.72 -4.74 0.19
N MET A 552 24.52 -3.69 0.30
CA MET A 552 25.90 -3.59 -0.17
C MET A 552 26.88 -3.73 1.03
N SER A 553 28.03 -4.38 0.80
CA SER A 553 29.09 -4.52 1.80
C SER A 553 30.23 -3.52 1.62
N SER A 554 30.54 -3.14 0.38
CA SER A 554 31.60 -2.18 0.05
C SER A 554 31.42 -1.63 -1.37
N ALA A 555 32.03 -0.48 -1.66
CA ALA A 555 32.12 0.05 -3.02
C ALA A 555 33.50 0.66 -3.28
N VAL A 556 33.99 0.49 -4.51
CA VAL A 556 35.25 1.06 -5.00
C VAL A 556 34.94 1.96 -6.19
N LEU A 557 35.27 3.24 -6.07
CA LEU A 557 35.23 4.20 -7.15
C LEU A 557 36.54 4.10 -7.95
N HIS A 558 36.43 3.72 -9.22
CA HIS A 558 37.51 3.83 -10.19
C HIS A 558 37.40 5.18 -10.87
N PHE A 559 38.31 6.11 -10.61
CA PHE A 559 38.29 7.47 -11.14
C PHE A 559 39.60 7.76 -11.88
N ASN A 560 39.54 7.91 -13.20
CA ASN A 560 40.66 8.18 -14.10
C ASN A 560 41.88 7.27 -13.89
N GLY A 561 41.63 5.97 -13.66
CA GLY A 561 42.67 4.95 -13.43
C GLY A 561 43.21 4.89 -12.00
N GLN A 562 42.63 5.64 -11.05
CA GLN A 562 42.89 5.52 -9.61
C GLN A 562 41.68 4.91 -8.90
N ASP A 563 41.93 4.11 -7.87
CA ASP A 563 40.89 3.44 -7.09
C ASP A 563 40.73 4.10 -5.73
N TYR A 564 39.49 4.42 -5.37
CA TYR A 564 39.10 5.02 -4.11
C TYR A 564 38.08 4.13 -3.41
N THR A 565 38.34 3.75 -2.16
CA THR A 565 37.31 3.11 -1.32
C THR A 565 36.26 4.14 -0.97
N MET A 566 35.00 3.88 -1.31
CA MET A 566 33.89 4.80 -1.02
C MET A 566 33.47 4.71 0.45
N ASP A 567 32.97 5.82 0.99
CA ASP A 567 32.42 5.91 2.33
C ASP A 567 31.01 5.29 2.38
N MET A 568 30.73 4.52 3.43
CA MET A 568 29.42 3.91 3.68
C MET A 568 28.60 4.81 4.60
N ASP A 569 27.49 5.35 4.11
CA ASP A 569 26.47 5.98 4.98
C ASP A 569 25.65 4.88 5.68
N ASN A 570 25.16 3.91 4.90
CA ASN A 570 24.55 2.69 5.37
C ASN A 570 24.62 1.60 4.28
N THR A 571 24.04 0.43 4.53
CA THR A 571 24.11 -0.71 3.60
C THR A 571 23.41 -0.50 2.26
N TYR A 572 22.67 0.60 2.07
CA TYR A 572 21.99 0.93 0.81
C TYR A 572 22.59 2.16 0.12
N HIS A 573 23.62 2.79 0.69
CA HIS A 573 24.17 4.04 0.18
C HIS A 573 25.68 4.16 0.42
N PHE A 574 26.43 4.41 -0.66
CA PHE A 574 27.87 4.74 -0.61
C PHE A 574 28.14 6.02 -1.39
N TYR A 575 29.11 6.79 -0.92
CA TYR A 575 29.50 8.05 -1.56
C TYR A 575 31.01 8.27 -1.51
N TYR A 576 31.52 9.13 -2.39
CA TYR A 576 32.88 9.62 -2.34
C TYR A 576 33.01 10.97 -3.04
N ASN A 577 33.76 11.90 -2.45
CA ASN A 577 34.07 13.19 -3.06
C ASN A 577 35.51 13.20 -3.58
N VAL A 578 35.70 13.22 -4.89
CA VAL A 578 37.03 13.40 -5.49
C VAL A 578 37.28 14.90 -5.64
N SER A 579 38.20 15.47 -4.86
CA SER A 579 38.51 16.91 -4.86
C SER A 579 39.89 17.24 -5.43
N GLY A 580 40.10 18.49 -5.80
CA GLY A 580 41.38 18.98 -6.33
C GLY A 580 41.60 18.58 -7.78
N LEU A 581 40.51 18.50 -8.55
CA LEU A 581 40.53 18.22 -9.98
C LEU A 581 40.89 19.49 -10.77
N ASP A 582 41.83 19.34 -11.70
CA ASP A 582 42.17 20.37 -12.68
C ASP A 582 41.17 20.33 -13.85
N ASP A 583 41.21 21.33 -14.72
CA ASP A 583 40.45 21.31 -15.96
C ASP A 583 40.81 20.11 -16.83
N GLY A 584 39.79 19.38 -17.24
CA GLY A 584 40.01 18.20 -18.06
C GLY A 584 38.80 17.30 -18.16
N THR A 585 39.02 16.21 -18.90
CA THR A 585 38.05 15.12 -19.01
C THR A 585 38.46 14.00 -18.08
N TYR A 586 37.53 13.58 -17.22
CA TYR A 586 37.72 12.46 -16.30
C TYR A 586 36.71 11.37 -16.62
N THR A 587 37.10 10.14 -16.36
CA THR A 587 36.21 8.98 -16.44
C THR A 587 36.06 8.37 -15.07
N TYR A 588 34.88 7.85 -14.77
CA TYR A 588 34.68 7.13 -13.53
C TYR A 588 33.70 5.96 -13.69
N SER A 589 33.89 4.94 -12.87
CA SER A 589 32.97 3.81 -12.72
C SER A 589 33.00 3.34 -11.27
N VAL A 590 31.93 2.75 -10.76
CA VAL A 590 31.93 2.20 -9.39
C VAL A 590 31.75 0.69 -9.45
N THR A 591 32.60 -0.04 -8.74
CA THR A 591 32.44 -1.47 -8.46
C THR A 591 31.85 -1.63 -7.06
N VAL A 592 30.61 -2.10 -6.99
CA VAL A 592 29.91 -2.38 -5.74
C VAL A 592 30.03 -3.85 -5.41
N THR A 593 30.32 -4.19 -4.16
CA THR A 593 30.20 -5.56 -3.64
C THR A 593 28.93 -5.66 -2.80
N LEU A 594 28.05 -6.58 -3.17
CA LEU A 594 26.81 -6.87 -2.46
C LEU A 594 27.09 -7.74 -1.22
N GLN A 595 26.13 -7.78 -0.28
CA GLN A 595 26.26 -8.58 0.95
C GLN A 595 26.38 -10.10 0.68
N ASN A 596 25.89 -10.57 -0.47
CA ASN A 596 26.07 -11.96 -0.93
C ASN A 596 27.50 -12.28 -1.42
N GLY A 597 28.39 -11.27 -1.49
CA GLY A 597 29.78 -11.39 -1.94
C GLY A 597 30.01 -11.16 -3.44
N ASN A 598 28.96 -10.99 -4.24
CA ASN A 598 29.09 -10.69 -5.67
C ASN A 598 29.43 -9.22 -5.91
N SER A 599 30.25 -8.95 -6.93
CA SER A 599 30.58 -7.59 -7.36
C SER A 599 29.83 -7.21 -8.63
N ILE A 600 29.31 -5.98 -8.67
CA ILE A 600 28.61 -5.36 -9.80
C ILE A 600 29.38 -4.11 -10.21
N ASN A 601 29.75 -4.04 -11.49
CA ASN A 601 30.39 -2.88 -12.07
C ASN A 601 29.31 -1.99 -12.70
N LEU A 602 29.18 -0.76 -12.21
CA LEU A 602 28.30 0.23 -12.82
C LEU A 602 28.90 0.77 -14.14
N PRO A 603 28.06 1.25 -15.07
CA PRO A 603 28.52 1.77 -16.35
C PRO A 603 29.51 2.91 -16.17
N GLN A 604 30.63 2.87 -16.90
CA GLN A 604 31.58 3.97 -16.90
C GLN A 604 30.92 5.24 -17.44
N ARG A 605 31.09 6.35 -16.72
CA ARG A 605 30.67 7.69 -17.11
C ARG A 605 31.89 8.57 -17.35
N THR A 606 31.68 9.62 -18.13
CA THR A 606 32.63 10.68 -18.39
C THR A 606 32.14 11.96 -17.71
N VAL A 607 33.02 12.76 -17.13
CA VAL A 607 32.70 14.07 -16.56
C VAL A 607 33.75 15.07 -17.02
N TYR A 608 33.32 16.28 -17.35
CA TYR A 608 34.19 17.37 -17.74
C TYR A 608 34.33 18.33 -16.56
N ILE A 609 35.56 18.58 -16.13
CA ILE A 609 35.87 19.60 -15.14
C ILE A 609 36.32 20.83 -15.92
N SER A 610 35.61 21.93 -15.78
CA SER A 610 36.03 23.23 -16.30
C SER A 610 36.05 24.26 -15.18
N THR A 611 37.21 24.41 -14.55
CA THR A 611 37.51 25.43 -13.55
C THR A 611 38.27 26.62 -14.13
N SER A 612 38.80 26.54 -15.35
CA SER A 612 39.54 27.63 -16.01
C SER A 612 38.63 28.73 -16.55
N SER A 613 37.32 28.47 -16.65
CA SER A 613 36.28 29.50 -16.70
C SER A 613 36.23 30.38 -15.44
N LEU A 614 36.75 29.93 -14.29
CA LEU A 614 36.84 30.76 -13.06
C LEU A 614 38.00 31.77 -13.07
N ASN A 615 39.01 31.60 -13.95
CA ASN A 615 40.29 32.33 -13.81
C ASN A 615 40.61 33.30 -14.95
N GLN A 616 39.67 33.61 -15.84
CA GLN A 616 39.86 34.66 -16.84
C GLN A 616 38.63 35.53 -17.11
N GLN A 617 37.92 35.90 -16.04
CA GLN A 617 37.15 37.14 -15.96
C GLN A 617 37.07 37.50 -14.47
N VAL A 618 37.25 38.77 -14.13
CA VAL A 618 37.10 39.23 -12.74
C VAL A 618 35.66 38.94 -12.29
N ILE A 619 35.51 37.93 -11.43
CA ILE A 619 34.36 37.63 -10.57
C ILE A 619 33.01 37.55 -11.31
N ALA A 620 32.69 36.37 -11.83
CA ALA A 620 31.53 35.55 -11.43
C ALA A 620 31.34 34.41 -12.45
N ASP A 621 31.84 33.24 -12.07
CA ASP A 621 31.55 31.94 -12.71
C ASP A 621 30.14 31.45 -12.31
N SER A 622 29.66 30.43 -13.02
CA SER A 622 28.66 29.42 -12.63
C SER A 622 27.26 29.46 -13.24
N ALA A 623 26.82 28.30 -13.73
CA ALA A 623 25.70 27.47 -13.25
C ALA A 623 24.65 28.10 -12.30
N GLN A 624 24.20 29.34 -12.54
CA GLN A 624 23.28 30.03 -11.64
C GLN A 624 21.90 30.22 -12.25
N TRP A 625 20.93 30.10 -11.35
CA TRP A 625 19.52 30.32 -11.56
C TRP A 625 19.19 31.84 -11.48
N ALA A 626 18.16 32.31 -12.18
CA ALA A 626 17.86 33.74 -12.42
C ALA A 626 17.00 34.45 -11.34
N ASP A 627 17.13 35.80 -11.22
CA ASP A 627 16.07 36.72 -10.72
C ASP A 627 16.20 38.19 -11.26
N ASP A 628 15.09 38.95 -11.18
CA ASP A 628 14.58 40.07 -12.03
C ASP A 628 15.28 41.46 -11.96
N SER A 629 15.72 41.95 -13.13
CA SER A 629 15.36 43.30 -13.66
C SER A 629 16.01 43.52 -15.03
N THR A 630 15.23 43.32 -16.10
CA THR A 630 15.49 43.70 -17.51
C THR A 630 16.97 43.75 -17.94
N ILE A 631 17.53 42.62 -18.35
CA ILE A 631 18.91 42.54 -18.86
C ILE A 631 18.95 42.94 -20.33
N ALA A 632 19.61 44.05 -20.64
CA ALA A 632 20.01 44.39 -22.00
C ALA A 632 21.21 43.52 -22.43
N PRO A 633 21.41 43.27 -23.74
CA PRO A 633 22.34 42.23 -24.20
C PRO A 633 23.79 42.49 -23.75
N GLY A 634 24.34 41.59 -22.93
CA GLY A 634 25.80 41.42 -22.78
C GLY A 634 26.46 41.78 -21.45
N GLU A 635 25.75 42.10 -20.35
CA GLU A 635 26.36 42.28 -19.01
C GLU A 635 25.47 41.73 -17.87
N THR A 636 26.07 41.25 -16.76
CA THR A 636 25.40 40.83 -15.50
C THR A 636 25.68 41.81 -14.36
N GLY A 637 24.67 42.06 -13.51
CA GLY A 637 24.73 42.96 -12.35
C GLY A 637 24.38 42.26 -11.04
N TYR A 638 24.98 42.75 -9.94
CA TYR A 638 24.75 42.34 -8.54
C TYR A 638 23.43 42.92 -7.99
N VAL A 639 22.75 42.18 -7.10
CA VAL A 639 21.95 42.80 -6.02
C VAL A 639 22.53 42.33 -4.69
N ASP A 640 23.27 43.23 -4.06
CA ASP A 640 23.60 43.12 -2.63
C ASP A 640 22.54 43.96 -1.90
N GLY A 641 21.67 43.29 -1.15
CA GLY A 641 20.60 43.96 -0.41
C GLY A 641 19.96 43.03 0.61
N THR A 642 20.14 43.34 1.89
CA THR A 642 19.24 42.86 2.93
C THR A 642 17.90 43.55 2.72
N PHE A 643 16.89 42.84 2.24
CA PHE A 643 15.54 43.39 2.12
C PHE A 643 14.73 43.01 3.35
N VAL A 644 14.52 44.01 4.19
CA VAL A 644 13.66 43.93 5.36
C VAL A 644 12.24 44.23 4.92
N TRP A 645 11.35 43.36 5.37
CA TRP A 645 9.91 43.49 5.43
C TRP A 645 9.43 44.94 5.60
N LYS A 646 8.35 45.30 4.90
CA LYS A 646 7.47 46.36 5.37
C LYS A 646 6.04 45.87 5.25
N ASP A 647 5.48 45.47 6.39
CA ASP A 647 4.05 45.53 6.62
C ASP A 647 3.53 46.86 6.09
N VAL A 648 2.71 46.79 5.06
CA VAL A 648 1.72 47.82 4.87
C VAL A 648 0.45 47.07 4.52
N VAL A 649 -0.14 46.39 5.50
CA VAL A 649 -1.51 46.58 5.99
C VAL A 649 -1.87 45.34 6.84
N ASP A 650 -1.64 45.41 8.15
CA ASP A 650 -2.75 45.31 9.10
C ASP A 650 -2.44 46.01 10.43
N ASN A 651 -3.12 47.14 10.66
CA ASN A 651 -3.16 47.87 11.93
C ASN A 651 -3.98 47.10 12.98
N GLY A 652 -3.62 45.85 13.28
CA GLY A 652 -4.27 45.08 14.33
C GLY A 652 -4.07 43.59 14.18
N VAL A 653 -3.24 43.03 15.07
CA VAL A 653 -3.25 41.63 15.55
C VAL A 653 -3.84 40.64 14.55
N SER A 654 -3.04 40.22 13.57
CA SER A 654 -3.38 39.06 12.74
C SER A 654 -3.50 37.83 13.65
N PRO A 655 -4.63 37.10 13.66
CA PRO A 655 -4.91 36.05 14.64
C PRO A 655 -4.32 34.67 14.27
N PHE A 656 -3.45 34.57 13.27
CA PHE A 656 -3.05 33.29 12.69
C PHE A 656 -1.65 32.83 13.18
N THR A 657 -1.54 31.58 13.61
CA THR A 657 -0.40 31.02 14.35
C THR A 657 0.10 29.70 13.74
N GLY A 658 1.18 29.73 12.96
CA GLY A 658 1.87 28.56 12.38
C GLY A 658 3.39 28.79 12.23
N ARG A 659 4.16 27.80 11.74
CA ARG A 659 5.55 28.03 11.30
C ARG A 659 5.50 28.84 10.01
N THR A 660 5.93 30.09 10.07
CA THR A 660 6.04 30.95 8.89
C THR A 660 7.37 30.72 8.19
N TYR A 661 7.39 30.81 6.86
CA TYR A 661 8.60 30.73 6.05
C TYR A 661 8.82 32.05 5.34
N ASP A 662 10.04 32.56 5.33
CA ASP A 662 10.42 33.63 4.42
C ASP A 662 10.86 33.02 3.09
N LEU A 663 10.35 33.57 1.97
CA LEU A 663 10.94 33.34 0.65
C LEU A 663 12.26 34.09 0.60
N THR A 664 13.33 33.39 0.26
CA THR A 664 14.70 33.93 0.27
C THR A 664 15.39 33.90 -1.08
N SER A 665 14.85 33.13 -2.04
CA SER A 665 15.26 33.17 -3.44
C SER A 665 14.27 32.41 -4.31
N LEU A 666 14.10 32.85 -5.55
CA LEU A 666 13.49 32.07 -6.61
C LEU A 666 14.51 31.85 -7.72
N GLN A 667 14.52 30.65 -8.29
CA GLN A 667 15.58 30.19 -9.15
C GLN A 667 14.96 29.26 -10.22
N LEU A 668 15.08 29.56 -11.54
CA LEU A 668 14.58 28.71 -12.65
C LEU A 668 15.70 28.15 -13.56
N ARG A 669 15.56 26.91 -14.06
CA ARG A 669 16.43 26.28 -15.07
C ARG A 669 15.63 25.39 -16.02
N TYR A 670 15.81 25.53 -17.34
CA TYR A 670 15.23 24.65 -18.35
C TYR A 670 16.31 23.80 -19.04
N ASP A 671 16.10 22.48 -19.08
CA ASP A 671 16.91 21.50 -19.79
C ASP A 671 16.18 21.08 -21.08
N SER A 672 16.51 21.74 -22.17
CA SER A 672 15.92 21.49 -23.49
C SER A 672 16.30 20.13 -24.09
N ALA A 673 17.39 19.49 -23.62
CA ALA A 673 17.84 18.20 -24.13
C ALA A 673 17.00 17.04 -23.58
N ASN A 674 16.53 17.16 -22.33
CA ASN A 674 15.68 16.16 -21.67
C ASN A 674 14.22 16.61 -21.53
N GLY A 675 13.89 17.83 -21.96
CA GLY A 675 12.55 18.41 -21.85
C GLY A 675 12.13 18.65 -20.41
N LEU A 676 13.07 18.99 -19.51
CA LEU A 676 12.82 19.13 -18.07
C LEU A 676 12.94 20.59 -17.61
N LEU A 677 11.97 21.05 -16.84
CA LEU A 677 11.98 22.31 -16.11
C LEU A 677 12.35 22.06 -14.64
N TYR A 678 13.26 22.88 -14.12
CA TYR A 678 13.68 22.89 -12.73
C TYR A 678 13.36 24.24 -12.12
N LEU A 679 12.86 24.24 -10.88
CA LEU A 679 12.69 25.42 -10.03
C LEU A 679 13.35 25.16 -8.67
N LYS A 680 14.03 26.15 -8.11
CA LYS A 680 14.51 26.13 -6.73
C LYS A 680 13.95 27.36 -6.02
N ILE A 681 13.45 27.15 -4.83
CA ILE A 681 12.78 28.17 -4.02
C ILE A 681 13.45 28.16 -2.66
N GLY A 682 14.24 29.18 -2.35
CA GLY A 682 14.83 29.34 -1.04
C GLY A 682 13.76 29.67 -0.01
N VAL A 683 13.74 28.93 1.10
CA VAL A 683 12.83 29.17 2.23
C VAL A 683 13.60 29.19 3.53
N THR A 684 13.26 30.10 4.46
CA THR A 684 13.86 30.11 5.80
C THR A 684 12.76 30.03 6.87
N PRO A 685 12.81 29.07 7.81
CA PRO A 685 11.85 29.00 8.90
C PRO A 685 11.96 30.20 9.85
N MET A 686 10.84 30.78 10.26
CA MET A 686 10.76 31.78 11.34
C MET A 686 10.36 31.15 12.68
N ASP A 687 10.70 31.83 13.79
CA ASP A 687 10.44 31.34 15.15
C ASP A 687 8.93 31.16 15.44
N ASN A 688 8.59 30.04 16.07
CA ASN A 688 7.22 29.63 16.40
C ASN A 688 6.50 30.64 17.30
N LEU A 689 5.38 31.17 16.82
CA LEU A 689 4.34 31.81 17.64
C LEU A 689 3.05 30.98 17.57
N GLY A 690 2.96 29.87 18.33
CA GLY A 690 1.69 29.13 18.55
C GLY A 690 1.45 27.87 17.73
N THR A 691 0.18 27.42 17.63
CA THR A 691 -0.23 26.13 17.05
C THR A 691 -1.23 26.27 15.90
N THR A 692 -0.84 25.74 14.71
CA THR A 692 -1.52 25.49 13.40
C THR A 692 -2.24 26.66 12.70
N PRO A 693 -1.88 26.98 11.43
CA PRO A 693 -2.12 26.11 10.24
C PRO A 693 -0.88 25.74 9.38
N ALA A 694 -1.08 24.98 8.29
CA ALA A 694 -0.05 24.53 7.32
C ALA A 694 0.32 25.64 6.32
N SER A 695 1.61 25.77 5.99
CA SER A 695 2.08 26.68 4.93
C SER A 695 1.93 26.03 3.55
N LEU A 696 1.15 26.63 2.67
CA LEU A 696 1.04 26.24 1.27
C LEU A 696 1.89 27.17 0.40
N LEU A 697 2.68 26.58 -0.50
CA LEU A 697 3.46 27.29 -1.50
C LEU A 697 2.79 27.08 -2.86
N LYS A 698 2.38 28.17 -3.52
CA LYS A 698 1.82 28.14 -4.87
C LYS A 698 2.84 28.66 -5.87
N VAL A 699 2.97 27.96 -6.98
CA VAL A 699 3.84 28.34 -8.11
C VAL A 699 2.96 28.52 -9.33
N TYR A 700 2.99 29.70 -9.92
CA TYR A 700 2.24 30.05 -11.13
C TYR A 700 3.17 30.08 -12.33
N PHE A 701 2.67 29.64 -13.48
CA PHE A 701 3.39 29.65 -14.75
C PHE A 701 2.56 30.39 -15.78
N ASP A 702 3.15 31.38 -16.44
CA ASP A 702 2.63 32.06 -17.63
C ASP A 702 3.57 31.63 -18.77
N VAL A 703 3.09 30.74 -19.63
CA VAL A 703 3.91 30.02 -20.62
C VAL A 703 3.88 30.69 -21.99
N ASP A 704 3.02 31.69 -22.20
CA ASP A 704 2.94 32.45 -23.45
C ASP A 704 3.23 33.95 -23.29
N SER A 705 3.49 34.38 -22.05
CA SER A 705 3.78 35.76 -21.64
C SER A 705 2.68 36.77 -21.99
N ASP A 706 1.42 36.32 -22.09
CA ASP A 706 0.27 37.19 -22.32
C ASP A 706 -0.16 37.97 -21.06
N GLY A 707 0.42 37.64 -19.90
CA GLY A 707 0.14 38.24 -18.60
C GLY A 707 -0.95 37.52 -17.81
N SER A 708 -1.45 36.39 -18.30
CA SER A 708 -2.32 35.43 -17.60
C SER A 708 -1.49 34.26 -17.07
N TRP A 709 -1.83 33.77 -15.88
CA TRP A 709 -1.18 32.58 -15.32
C TRP A 709 -1.85 31.33 -15.89
N ASP A 710 -1.19 30.67 -16.83
CA ASP A 710 -1.65 29.48 -17.53
C ASP A 710 -1.76 28.23 -16.65
N TYR A 711 -0.88 28.11 -15.65
CA TYR A 711 -0.81 26.94 -14.77
C TYR A 711 -0.51 27.33 -13.32
N THR A 712 -0.97 26.53 -12.37
CA THR A 712 -0.67 26.68 -10.94
C THR A 712 -0.33 25.34 -10.30
N ALA A 713 0.84 25.23 -9.68
CA ALA A 713 1.23 24.11 -8.83
C ALA A 713 1.04 24.47 -7.35
N VAL A 714 0.54 23.54 -6.55
CA VAL A 714 0.34 23.71 -5.10
C VAL A 714 1.22 22.72 -4.34
N VAL A 715 1.91 23.21 -3.31
CA VAL A 715 2.88 22.46 -2.52
C VAL A 715 2.56 22.63 -1.04
N ASP A 716 2.42 21.51 -0.31
CA ASP A 716 2.23 21.52 1.15
C ASP A 716 3.58 21.33 1.86
N LEU A 717 3.99 22.34 2.64
CA LEU A 717 5.26 22.35 3.35
C LEU A 717 5.20 21.63 4.73
N ALA A 718 4.03 21.18 5.19
CA ALA A 718 3.82 20.71 6.56
C ALA A 718 3.03 19.38 6.71
N LYS A 719 2.84 18.60 5.64
CA LYS A 719 2.09 17.34 5.67
C LYS A 719 2.67 16.31 6.67
N ALA A 720 1.80 15.71 7.50
CA ALA A 720 2.21 14.68 8.45
C ALA A 720 2.86 13.47 7.75
N GLY A 721 4.12 13.17 8.11
CA GLY A 721 4.95 12.14 7.48
C GLY A 721 6.10 12.69 6.62
N ALA A 722 6.06 13.97 6.26
CA ALA A 722 7.19 14.70 5.70
C ALA A 722 8.08 15.21 6.85
N ARG A 723 9.38 14.85 6.86
CA ARG A 723 10.36 15.53 7.74
C ARG A 723 10.71 16.90 7.14
N ASP A 724 11.26 17.80 7.96
CA ASP A 724 11.67 19.17 7.57
C ASP A 724 12.30 19.20 6.17
N GLY A 725 11.73 19.98 5.24
CA GLY A 725 12.27 20.16 3.88
C GLY A 725 11.78 19.17 2.81
N VAL A 726 10.77 18.33 3.11
CA VAL A 726 10.15 17.45 2.12
C VAL A 726 8.85 18.08 1.62
N ALA A 727 8.91 18.72 0.45
CA ALA A 727 7.73 19.15 -0.29
C ALA A 727 7.23 17.98 -1.17
N SER A 728 5.93 17.70 -1.17
CA SER A 728 5.29 16.90 -2.21
C SER A 728 4.37 17.81 -3.01
N ILE A 729 4.37 17.72 -4.35
CA ILE A 729 3.33 18.38 -5.15
C ILE A 729 2.01 17.80 -4.67
N LEU A 730 1.11 18.69 -4.25
CA LEU A 730 -0.25 18.29 -3.94
C LEU A 730 -1.01 18.11 -5.25
N ASP A 731 -1.02 19.13 -6.12
CA ASP A 731 -1.68 19.12 -7.43
C ASP A 731 -1.09 20.17 -8.41
N LEU A 732 -1.26 19.97 -9.73
CA LEU A 732 -1.02 20.97 -10.80
C LEU A 732 -2.34 21.24 -11.55
N TYR A 733 -2.68 22.51 -11.72
CA TYR A 733 -3.93 22.98 -12.34
C TYR A 733 -3.68 23.82 -13.59
N ASN A 734 -4.58 23.77 -14.58
CA ASN A 734 -4.62 24.72 -15.71
C ASN A 734 -5.44 25.97 -15.36
N THR A 735 -5.53 26.90 -16.31
CA THR A 735 -6.37 28.10 -16.29
C THR A 735 -7.85 27.85 -16.01
N ASP A 736 -8.39 26.69 -16.38
CA ASP A 736 -9.78 26.31 -16.10
C ASP A 736 -9.97 25.69 -14.70
N GLY A 737 -8.90 25.56 -13.91
CA GLY A 737 -8.90 24.91 -12.61
C GLY A 737 -8.99 23.38 -12.67
N ALA A 738 -8.80 22.78 -13.85
CA ALA A 738 -8.73 21.34 -14.01
C ALA A 738 -7.32 20.83 -13.66
N GLN A 739 -7.25 19.77 -12.86
CA GLN A 739 -6.00 19.13 -12.50
C GLN A 739 -5.40 18.42 -13.72
N ILE A 740 -4.12 18.67 -14.00
CA ILE A 740 -3.44 18.21 -15.23
C ILE A 740 -2.60 16.96 -14.98
N THR A 741 -2.20 16.66 -13.75
CA THR A 741 -1.31 15.50 -13.48
C THR A 741 -1.72 14.61 -12.31
N THR A 742 -1.62 13.30 -12.58
CA THR A 742 -1.21 12.20 -11.68
C THR A 742 0.21 11.70 -12.03
N ARG A 743 0.96 12.47 -12.85
CA ARG A 743 2.34 12.18 -13.28
C ARG A 743 3.31 13.07 -12.51
N ASP A 744 4.22 12.40 -11.81
CA ASP A 744 5.09 12.96 -10.78
C ASP A 744 6.04 14.01 -11.32
N ALA A 745 5.77 15.28 -11.03
CA ALA A 745 6.86 16.23 -10.89
C ALA A 745 7.52 15.95 -9.53
N VAL A 746 8.81 15.63 -9.58
CA VAL A 746 9.55 15.07 -8.45
C VAL A 746 10.19 16.22 -7.68
N PHE A 747 9.80 16.38 -6.41
CA PHE A 747 10.60 17.16 -5.47
C PHE A 747 11.80 16.33 -5.03
N VAL A 748 13.00 16.80 -5.33
CA VAL A 748 14.25 16.21 -4.80
C VAL A 748 14.76 17.14 -3.71
N PRO A 749 14.67 16.79 -2.41
CA PRO A 749 15.21 17.63 -1.36
C PRO A 749 16.73 17.73 -1.49
N SER A 750 17.29 18.94 -1.32
CA SER A 750 18.71 19.08 -0.95
C SER A 750 18.83 18.99 0.56
N THR A 751 19.93 18.41 1.03
CA THR A 751 20.23 18.09 2.43
C THR A 751 20.48 19.31 3.33
N THR A 752 20.15 20.51 2.86
CA THR A 752 20.30 21.77 3.58
C THR A 752 18.92 22.39 3.72
N SER A 753 18.45 22.59 4.94
CA SER A 753 17.10 22.96 5.38
C SER A 753 16.57 24.34 4.91
N SER A 754 16.95 24.81 3.71
CA SER A 754 16.72 26.19 3.26
C SER A 754 16.28 26.32 1.79
N SER A 755 15.85 25.24 1.11
CA SER A 755 15.36 25.32 -0.27
C SER A 755 14.38 24.20 -0.64
N VAL A 756 13.46 24.48 -1.55
CA VAL A 756 12.45 23.59 -2.15
C VAL A 756 12.74 23.47 -3.64
N PHE A 757 12.85 22.26 -4.20
CA PHE A 757 13.25 22.02 -5.60
C PHE A 757 12.17 21.31 -6.42
N LEU A 758 11.58 21.99 -7.41
CA LEU A 758 10.65 21.41 -8.36
C LEU A 758 11.41 20.87 -9.58
N GLN A 759 11.11 19.65 -10.01
CA GLN A 759 11.51 19.13 -11.32
C GLN A 759 10.27 18.60 -12.04
N MET A 760 10.00 19.07 -13.25
CA MET A 760 8.87 18.61 -14.05
C MET A 760 9.23 18.49 -15.54
N PRO A 761 8.66 17.54 -16.28
CA PRO A 761 8.60 17.62 -17.74
C PRO A 761 7.95 18.92 -18.21
N ALA A 762 8.58 19.64 -19.14
CA ALA A 762 8.11 20.94 -19.62
C ALA A 762 6.85 20.83 -20.50
N ASP A 763 6.62 19.68 -21.12
CA ASP A 763 5.41 19.39 -21.87
C ASP A 763 4.14 19.31 -20.99
N LEU A 764 4.29 19.11 -19.67
CA LEU A 764 3.18 19.13 -18.72
C LEU A 764 2.45 20.48 -18.66
N ILE A 765 3.16 21.57 -18.92
CA ILE A 765 2.60 22.93 -18.96
C ILE A 765 2.53 23.44 -20.41
N SER A 766 2.51 22.54 -21.39
CA SER A 766 2.51 22.88 -22.83
C SER A 766 3.63 23.85 -23.24
N LEU A 767 4.76 23.85 -22.51
CA LEU A 767 5.86 24.77 -22.77
C LEU A 767 6.62 24.29 -24.01
N SER A 768 6.46 25.03 -25.11
CA SER A 768 7.22 24.79 -26.34
C SER A 768 8.65 25.33 -26.22
N SER A 769 9.58 24.80 -27.03
CA SER A 769 10.98 25.24 -27.05
C SER A 769 11.20 26.72 -27.38
N ASP A 770 10.16 27.39 -27.91
CA ASP A 770 10.23 28.73 -28.50
C ASP A 770 9.41 29.78 -27.69
N ALA A 771 8.91 29.40 -26.51
CA ALA A 771 8.01 30.19 -25.67
C ALA A 771 8.75 31.03 -24.61
N SER A 772 8.09 32.03 -24.01
CA SER A 772 8.63 32.77 -22.86
C SER A 772 7.87 32.38 -21.60
N LEU A 773 8.60 31.98 -20.56
CA LEU A 773 8.05 31.45 -19.31
C LEU A 773 8.24 32.47 -18.19
N LYS A 774 7.14 32.90 -17.58
CA LYS A 774 7.17 33.64 -16.31
C LYS A 774 6.73 32.74 -15.18
N VAL A 775 7.40 32.87 -14.04
CA VAL A 775 7.10 32.10 -12.84
C VAL A 775 6.89 33.03 -11.67
N LYS A 776 5.78 32.86 -10.96
CA LYS A 776 5.51 33.56 -9.70
C LYS A 776 5.34 32.55 -8.59
N VAL A 777 5.86 32.86 -7.41
CA VAL A 777 5.71 32.05 -6.21
C VAL A 777 5.03 32.87 -5.12
N GLU A 778 4.03 32.27 -4.48
CA GLU A 778 3.29 32.89 -3.38
C GLU A 778 3.18 31.93 -2.21
N LEU A 779 3.35 32.46 -1.00
CA LEU A 779 3.11 31.71 0.23
C LEU A 779 1.72 32.04 0.78
N TYR A 780 0.99 31.00 1.16
CA TYR A 780 -0.35 31.07 1.71
C TYR A 780 -0.43 30.43 3.08
N GLU A 781 -1.14 31.08 3.99
CA GLU A 781 -1.63 30.50 5.23
C GLU A 781 -3.02 29.91 4.97
N HIS A 782 -3.26 28.65 5.36
CA HIS A 782 -4.47 27.91 4.97
C HIS A 782 -5.12 27.13 6.11
N ASP A 783 -6.46 27.21 6.24
CA ASP A 783 -7.19 26.64 7.38
C ASP A 783 -7.82 25.23 7.18
N GLU A 784 -8.06 24.69 5.97
CA GLU A 784 -8.67 23.33 5.86
C GLU A 784 -8.66 22.76 4.42
N VAL A 785 -8.11 21.55 4.19
CA VAL A 785 -8.04 20.92 2.84
C VAL A 785 -9.33 20.19 2.49
N TYR A 786 -10.26 20.82 1.76
CA TYR A 786 -11.30 20.13 0.98
C TYR A 786 -11.74 20.94 -0.25
N GLY A 787 -11.57 20.36 -1.45
CA GLY A 787 -12.27 20.75 -2.68
C GLY A 787 -11.51 21.69 -3.64
N PRO A 788 -11.85 21.66 -4.95
CA PRO A 788 -11.25 22.55 -5.93
C PRO A 788 -11.95 23.92 -5.85
N LEU A 789 -11.16 24.98 -5.66
CA LEU A 789 -11.59 26.38 -5.57
C LEU A 789 -12.51 26.74 -4.39
N ASP A 790 -11.92 26.92 -3.21
CA ASP A 790 -12.35 27.97 -2.29
C ASP A 790 -11.13 28.45 -1.47
N VAL A 791 -10.43 29.47 -1.98
CA VAL A 791 -9.28 30.08 -1.30
C VAL A 791 -9.69 31.47 -0.81
N LEU A 792 -10.06 31.57 0.46
CA LEU A 792 -9.96 32.80 1.22
C LEU A 792 -8.71 32.70 2.12
N GLY A 793 -7.53 32.78 1.50
CA GLY A 793 -6.26 32.97 2.19
C GLY A 793 -5.71 34.36 1.89
N THR A 794 -5.24 35.08 2.90
CA THR A 794 -4.47 36.31 2.70
C THR A 794 -3.06 35.94 2.25
N SER A 795 -2.59 36.46 1.11
CA SER A 795 -1.21 36.28 0.66
C SER A 795 -0.26 36.99 1.63
N THR A 796 0.72 36.28 2.18
CA THR A 796 1.67 36.85 3.15
C THR A 796 3.04 37.19 2.53
N GLY A 797 3.28 36.78 1.27
CA GLY A 797 4.44 37.18 0.46
C GLY A 797 4.35 36.66 -0.99
N SER A 798 4.90 37.41 -1.95
CA SER A 798 4.94 37.08 -3.39
C SER A 798 6.30 37.39 -4.01
N ASP A 799 6.80 36.52 -4.88
CA ASP A 799 8.06 36.67 -5.62
C ASP A 799 7.89 36.23 -7.09
N SER A 800 8.58 36.84 -8.07
CA SER A 800 8.36 36.55 -9.51
C SER A 800 9.61 36.72 -10.38
N ALA A 801 9.84 35.78 -11.30
CA ALA A 801 10.97 35.78 -12.24
C ALA A 801 10.54 35.44 -13.69
N ASP A 802 11.16 36.09 -14.67
CA ASP A 802 10.84 35.97 -16.12
C ASP A 802 12.00 35.35 -16.92
N VAL A 803 11.72 34.43 -17.86
CA VAL A 803 12.72 33.80 -18.76
C VAL A 803 12.22 33.72 -20.22
N ASP A 804 12.98 34.26 -21.17
CA ASP A 804 12.72 34.18 -22.62
C ASP A 804 13.52 33.01 -23.26
N LEU A 805 12.84 31.97 -23.78
CA LEU A 805 13.51 30.80 -24.34
C LEU A 805 14.10 31.05 -25.74
N GLN A 806 13.75 32.15 -26.43
CA GLN A 806 14.28 32.47 -27.77
C GLN A 806 15.78 32.82 -27.78
N GLN A 807 16.38 33.07 -26.61
CA GLN A 807 17.79 33.42 -26.47
C GLN A 807 18.67 32.29 -25.91
N VAL A 808 18.12 31.08 -25.75
CA VAL A 808 18.89 29.87 -25.39
C VAL A 808 19.45 29.25 -26.67
N PRO A 809 20.78 29.16 -26.87
CA PRO A 809 21.35 28.73 -28.13
C PRO A 809 21.05 27.25 -28.42
N VAL A 810 20.25 27.00 -29.47
CA VAL A 810 20.06 25.67 -30.07
C VAL A 810 21.16 25.45 -31.10
N PHE A 811 22.14 24.58 -30.81
CA PHE A 811 23.09 24.16 -31.83
C PHE A 811 22.52 23.01 -32.66
N SER A 812 21.97 23.34 -33.84
CA SER A 812 21.65 22.35 -34.87
C SER A 812 22.91 22.02 -35.71
N ASN A 813 23.15 20.73 -35.89
CA ASN A 813 24.35 20.13 -36.50
C ASN A 813 24.49 20.33 -38.03
N ILE A 814 24.37 21.54 -38.57
CA ILE A 814 24.50 21.79 -40.03
C ILE A 814 25.61 22.79 -40.43
N GLU A 815 26.18 23.57 -39.51
CA GLU A 815 27.17 24.61 -39.90
C GLU A 815 28.64 24.16 -40.00
N TYR A 816 28.96 22.91 -39.66
CA TYR A 816 30.35 22.40 -39.72
C TYR A 816 30.88 22.11 -41.13
N MET A 817 30.03 22.13 -42.17
CA MET A 817 30.47 21.87 -43.56
C MET A 817 30.84 23.13 -44.36
N ALA A 818 30.41 24.33 -43.94
CA ALA A 818 30.68 25.57 -44.67
C ALA A 818 32.06 26.19 -44.34
N VAL A 819 32.57 25.95 -43.13
CA VAL A 819 33.83 26.54 -42.64
C VAL A 819 35.08 25.80 -43.14
N LEU A 820 34.97 24.49 -43.42
CA LEU A 820 36.10 23.71 -43.96
C LEU A 820 36.36 23.96 -45.45
N VAL A 821 35.39 24.45 -46.22
CA VAL A 821 35.58 24.82 -47.63
C VAL A 821 36.19 26.22 -47.78
N LEU A 822 35.97 27.12 -46.82
CA LEU A 822 36.58 28.47 -46.84
C LEU A 822 38.06 28.48 -46.40
N LEU A 823 38.46 27.58 -45.49
CA LEU A 823 39.85 27.45 -45.02
C LEU A 823 40.78 26.74 -46.02
N GLY A 824 40.24 25.94 -46.95
CA GLY A 824 41.00 25.33 -48.04
C GLY A 824 41.38 26.28 -49.19
N VAL A 825 40.63 27.38 -49.39
CA VAL A 825 40.85 28.34 -50.49
C VAL A 825 41.76 29.51 -50.09
N LEU A 826 41.88 29.81 -48.79
CA LEU A 826 42.74 30.88 -48.28
C LEU A 826 44.21 30.49 -48.08
N LEU A 827 44.55 29.19 -48.09
CA LEU A 827 45.94 28.70 -48.02
C LEU A 827 46.63 28.53 -49.39
N PHE A 828 45.98 28.90 -50.52
CA PHE A 828 46.59 28.81 -51.86
C PHE A 828 46.87 30.15 -52.57
N ARG A 829 46.84 31.29 -51.87
CA ARG A 829 47.28 32.58 -52.45
C ARG A 829 48.20 33.37 -51.52
N ARG A 830 49.45 33.52 -52.00
CA ARG A 830 50.64 34.25 -51.50
C ARG A 830 51.59 33.36 -50.69
N LYS A 831 52.86 33.12 -51.06
CA LYS A 831 53.85 33.91 -51.83
C LYS A 831 53.86 35.41 -51.53
#